data_AF-A0A8C6ZMS2-F1
#
_entry.id   AF-A0A8C6ZMS2-F1
#
_cell.length_a   1.000
_cell.length_b   1.000
_cell.length_c   1.000
_cell.angle_alpha   90.00
_cell.angle_beta   90.00
_cell.angle_gamma   90.00
#
_symmetry.space_group_name_H-M   'P 1'
#
loop_
_entity.id
_entity.type
_entity.pdbx_description
1 polymer ?
#
loop_
_entity_poly.entity_id
_entity_poly.type
_entity_poly.pdbx_seq_one_letter_code
_entity_poly.pdbx_strand_id
1 'polypeptide(L)'
;MFAVNTPVLEQTNQILHIMFLFLPLLWALGILPPLDALFLWGMEQLLEFGLGGSPLLLVMFLISAGTAIASYFIPSTLGVILFMTGCGFILSLNLSEIALAFKHTLSGHLASSKSKNKPKGFRTQFGWREFIFYLTVLTFALLEASLLHHFAGFSSFSQGSPQALASYILMLLLVIMWILREIQRVYLCGVFRNPFYPKDIRTVTVFMEKQRRLMKVGVVRRILLTLVCPFAMLAFLSLDRSLQNLHSVSVCIGFTRIFRMVWQNTENALLDIVVVSITQILVFNPDTWWNRSLDTGIRLLLVAILRDRLLQFVSKLQFAIAILLTSWTEKKQRRKSTATLITLNVVFFPILVTFVAISALLSSPLLPLFTLPVFLIGFPRPVRSWPGPAGAAACVCADTVYYQQLVPSLAVALQSALAAGSLGLSLPGSHYLCRFQDRLMWILVLERGFTYCCVNIKGLELQETSCHAAEAHRVDEIFEMAFEHQEHTKIVSLNHHFGNILTPCTVLPVRLYSDARSVLSGIIDSHENLKHLKDDFIKVLVWMLVQYCYKKSKKWESLEIADKTQKGSFPANPCSSAVERSRSLRDDDSFSVDTIEDWTDDSDVFGLEPGGRGRDRKETGQLVMTPKTHLSIPGSVETQNQDVLQEMSPEDKLYRAVGLGLPAVDKGKRREVLPVVEFSCSYSELLSIPAEWRTAPVPMAKVHEMRQRFPEEWYCFLLSQLDFFHLQEKPSSLLEDLMKDKALKDLYIHGVLSCCFGLFGLDNTVPAPSHVFRAYTGGIPWSVGLDWLTSKPELFQLALKAFRYTFKLMVDKASLGPVEDFKELMNCLEEYENDWYIGLVSDHEWQQAVLQEKPYLFSLGHDPNMGIYTGRVLTLQELLVQVGKLNAEAVRGQWANLSWELLYATNDDEERYSIQAHPVLLRNLTVQAAEPPLGYPVYSSELLHVPLF
;
A
#
# COMPACT_ATOMS: atom_id res chain seq x y z
N MET A 1 26.31 -50.63 -22.81
CA MET A 1 25.12 -49.81 -23.11
C MET A 1 25.44 -48.45 -23.76
N PHE A 2 26.71 -48.02 -23.85
CA PHE A 2 27.09 -46.73 -24.48
C PHE A 2 27.24 -46.74 -26.02
N ALA A 3 27.31 -47.92 -26.66
CA ALA A 3 27.56 -48.03 -28.10
C ALA A 3 26.29 -48.01 -28.98
N VAL A 4 25.08 -48.03 -28.39
CA VAL A 4 23.81 -48.09 -29.15
C VAL A 4 23.26 -46.70 -29.47
N ASN A 5 23.74 -45.65 -28.80
CA ASN A 5 23.27 -44.26 -28.96
C ASN A 5 24.24 -43.36 -29.74
N THR A 6 25.33 -43.90 -30.31
CA THR A 6 26.32 -43.12 -31.08
C THR A 6 25.73 -42.29 -32.21
N PRO A 7 24.80 -42.75 -33.06
CA PRO A 7 24.22 -41.91 -34.11
C PRO A 7 23.33 -40.79 -33.56
N VAL A 8 22.62 -41.04 -32.45
CA VAL A 8 21.79 -40.04 -31.78
C VAL A 8 22.67 -38.97 -31.15
N LEU A 9 23.81 -39.36 -30.57
CA LEU A 9 24.77 -38.44 -29.97
C LEU A 9 25.46 -37.58 -31.03
N GLU A 10 25.77 -38.16 -32.19
CA GLU A 10 26.36 -37.44 -33.32
C GLU A 10 25.36 -36.46 -33.95
N GLN A 11 24.10 -36.86 -34.13
CA GLN A 11 23.02 -35.95 -34.52
C GLN A 11 22.81 -34.84 -33.49
N THR A 12 22.81 -35.17 -32.19
CA THR A 12 22.69 -34.18 -31.12
C THR A 12 23.87 -33.20 -31.14
N ASN A 13 25.08 -33.70 -31.39
CA ASN A 13 26.27 -32.87 -31.51
C ASN A 13 26.16 -31.91 -32.72
N GLN A 14 25.71 -32.40 -33.88
CA GLN A 14 25.47 -31.57 -35.06
C GLN A 14 24.39 -30.49 -34.81
N ILE A 15 23.29 -30.87 -34.17
CA ILE A 15 22.22 -29.92 -33.77
C ILE A 15 22.77 -28.87 -32.82
N LEU A 16 23.56 -29.27 -31.81
CA LEU A 16 24.19 -28.34 -30.88
C LEU A 16 25.14 -27.38 -31.59
N HIS A 17 25.97 -27.85 -32.53
CA HIS A 17 26.86 -26.98 -33.30
C HIS A 17 26.09 -25.91 -34.10
N ILE A 18 24.95 -26.29 -34.68
CA ILE A 18 24.05 -25.35 -35.36
C ILE A 18 23.44 -24.39 -34.34
N MET A 19 22.95 -24.86 -33.20
CA MET A 19 22.38 -24.00 -32.15
C MET A 19 23.42 -23.02 -31.56
N PHE A 20 24.68 -23.44 -31.41
CA PHE A 20 25.76 -22.61 -30.90
C PHE A 20 26.05 -21.41 -31.81
N LEU A 21 25.90 -21.56 -33.13
CA LEU A 21 26.01 -20.44 -34.08
C LEU A 21 24.92 -19.37 -33.87
N PHE A 22 23.71 -19.78 -33.48
CA PHE A 22 22.60 -18.85 -33.24
C PHE A 22 22.52 -18.32 -31.82
N LEU A 23 23.29 -18.87 -30.87
CA LEU A 23 23.25 -18.48 -29.47
C LEU A 23 23.52 -16.97 -29.24
N PRO A 24 24.54 -16.36 -29.87
CA PRO A 24 24.78 -14.92 -29.75
C PRO A 24 23.62 -14.08 -30.30
N LEU A 25 22.99 -14.53 -31.40
CA LEU A 25 21.84 -13.85 -31.99
C LEU A 25 20.61 -13.93 -31.07
N LEU A 26 20.36 -15.11 -30.47
CA LEU A 26 19.27 -15.31 -29.52
C LEU A 26 19.48 -14.52 -28.21
N TRP A 27 20.74 -14.34 -27.77
CA TRP A 27 21.10 -13.43 -26.68
C TRP A 27 20.86 -11.97 -27.06
N ALA A 28 21.32 -11.54 -28.24
CA ALA A 28 21.13 -10.18 -28.73
C ALA A 28 19.65 -9.81 -28.94
N LEU A 29 18.81 -10.79 -29.28
CA LEU A 29 17.35 -10.62 -29.40
C LEU A 29 16.61 -10.73 -28.05
N GLY A 30 17.31 -10.94 -26.93
CA GLY A 30 16.69 -11.06 -25.61
C GLY A 30 15.76 -12.28 -25.46
N ILE A 31 15.98 -13.33 -26.26
CA ILE A 31 15.22 -14.59 -26.18
C ILE A 31 15.86 -15.54 -25.16
N LEU A 32 17.18 -15.48 -25.00
CA LEU A 32 17.92 -16.26 -24.02
C LEU A 32 18.16 -15.46 -22.72
N PRO A 33 17.98 -16.11 -21.55
CA PRO A 33 18.16 -15.46 -20.25
C PRO A 33 19.64 -15.20 -19.94
N PRO A 34 19.95 -14.17 -19.12
CA PRO A 34 21.24 -14.12 -18.45
C PRO A 34 21.40 -15.32 -17.52
N LEU A 35 22.64 -15.76 -17.29
CA LEU A 35 22.93 -16.99 -16.53
C LEU A 35 22.35 -16.96 -15.11
N ASP A 36 22.37 -15.80 -14.45
CA ASP A 36 21.84 -15.63 -13.10
C ASP A 36 20.33 -15.87 -13.05
N ALA A 37 19.59 -15.30 -14.01
CA ALA A 37 18.14 -15.48 -14.11
C ALA A 37 17.79 -16.94 -14.43
N LEU A 38 18.56 -17.59 -15.31
CA LEU A 38 18.38 -19.01 -15.64
C LEU A 38 18.61 -19.91 -14.42
N PHE A 39 19.67 -19.65 -13.65
CA PHE A 39 19.98 -20.41 -12.45
C PHE A 39 18.89 -20.24 -11.39
N LEU A 40 18.49 -18.99 -11.09
CA LEU A 40 17.42 -18.71 -10.12
C LEU A 40 16.08 -19.30 -10.56
N TRP A 41 15.73 -19.17 -11.84
CA TRP A 41 14.53 -19.79 -12.39
C TRP A 41 14.59 -21.32 -12.29
N GLY A 42 15.71 -21.95 -12.68
CA GLY A 42 15.87 -23.40 -12.62
C GLY A 42 15.76 -23.94 -11.20
N MET A 43 16.37 -23.24 -10.24
CA MET A 43 16.27 -23.55 -8.81
C MET A 43 14.83 -23.42 -8.30
N GLU A 44 14.11 -22.36 -8.69
CA GLU A 44 12.71 -22.16 -8.35
C GLU A 44 11.82 -23.28 -8.92
N GLN A 45 12.00 -23.65 -10.19
CA GLN A 45 11.27 -24.75 -10.82
C GLN A 45 11.56 -26.10 -10.13
N LEU A 46 12.81 -26.36 -9.75
CA LEU A 46 13.20 -27.59 -9.07
C LEU A 46 12.64 -27.62 -7.63
N LEU A 47 12.60 -26.49 -6.95
CA LEU A 47 11.98 -26.37 -5.62
C LEU A 47 10.46 -26.56 -5.68
N GLU A 48 9.78 -25.88 -6.60
CA GLU A 48 8.31 -25.90 -6.71
C GLU A 48 7.81 -27.25 -7.22
N PHE A 49 8.32 -27.69 -8.38
CA PHE A 49 7.85 -28.93 -9.00
C PHE A 49 8.57 -30.15 -8.46
N GLY A 50 9.89 -30.11 -8.26
CA GLY A 50 10.66 -31.27 -7.82
C GLY A 50 10.51 -31.57 -6.33
N LEU A 51 10.51 -30.54 -5.47
CA LEU A 51 10.54 -30.69 -4.01
C LEU A 51 9.26 -30.21 -3.30
N GLY A 52 8.27 -29.67 -4.04
CA GLY A 52 6.95 -29.30 -3.52
C GLY A 52 6.90 -28.03 -2.67
N GLY A 53 7.91 -27.16 -2.80
CA GLY A 53 7.99 -25.90 -2.04
C GLY A 53 7.29 -24.72 -2.71
N SER A 54 7.25 -23.58 -1.99
CA SER A 54 6.91 -22.28 -2.56
C SER A 54 8.18 -21.57 -3.07
N PRO A 55 8.07 -20.65 -4.05
CA PRO A 55 9.22 -19.87 -4.54
C PRO A 55 9.97 -19.13 -3.41
N LEU A 56 11.13 -19.67 -3.02
CA LEU A 56 12.00 -19.11 -1.97
C LEU A 56 13.49 -19.38 -2.27
N LEU A 57 14.34 -18.54 -1.69
CA LEU A 57 15.81 -18.55 -1.74
C LEU A 57 16.46 -19.92 -1.49
N LEU A 58 17.74 -19.97 -1.87
CA LEU A 58 18.71 -21.06 -1.75
C LEU A 58 18.62 -21.91 -0.47
N VAL A 59 18.36 -21.29 0.69
CA VAL A 59 18.29 -22.01 1.99
C VAL A 59 17.17 -23.04 2.00
N MET A 60 15.96 -22.67 1.56
CA MET A 60 14.83 -23.59 1.54
C MET A 60 15.07 -24.72 0.53
N PHE A 61 15.71 -24.41 -0.61
CA PHE A 61 16.13 -25.41 -1.58
C PHE A 61 17.11 -26.41 -0.97
N LEU A 62 18.17 -25.95 -0.30
CA LEU A 62 19.17 -26.82 0.32
C LEU A 62 18.57 -27.73 1.39
N ILE A 63 17.69 -27.19 2.25
CA ILE A 63 17.00 -27.99 3.27
C ILE A 63 16.09 -29.03 2.62
N SER A 64 15.33 -28.64 1.60
CA SER A 64 14.38 -29.54 0.91
C SER A 64 15.09 -30.61 0.08
N ALA A 65 16.23 -30.30 -0.53
CA ALA A 65 17.07 -31.29 -1.19
C ALA A 65 17.70 -32.23 -0.16
N GLY A 66 18.14 -31.69 0.98
CA GLY A 66 18.66 -32.45 2.10
C GLY A 66 17.65 -33.47 2.66
N THR A 67 16.36 -33.12 2.75
CA THR A 67 15.33 -34.09 3.19
C THR A 67 15.11 -35.21 2.19
N ALA A 68 15.10 -34.93 0.88
CA ALA A 68 15.01 -35.97 -0.13
C ALA A 68 16.21 -36.92 -0.11
N ILE A 69 17.43 -36.38 0.07
CA ILE A 69 18.65 -37.18 0.22
C ILE A 69 18.61 -38.01 1.51
N ALA A 70 18.24 -37.40 2.64
CA ALA A 70 18.15 -38.09 3.92
C ALA A 70 17.16 -39.25 3.88
N SER A 71 16.02 -39.09 3.22
CA SER A 71 15.02 -40.17 3.10
C SER A 71 15.54 -41.42 2.41
N TYR A 72 16.54 -41.30 1.52
CA TYR A 72 17.15 -42.43 0.81
C TYR A 72 18.00 -43.32 1.73
N PHE A 73 18.61 -42.72 2.77
CA PHE A 73 19.51 -43.41 3.68
C PHE A 73 18.81 -44.06 4.89
N ILE A 74 17.50 -43.84 5.07
CA ILE A 74 16.76 -44.40 6.20
C ILE A 74 16.40 -45.87 5.87
N PRO A 75 16.85 -46.86 6.68
CA PRO A 75 16.67 -48.28 6.36
C PRO A 75 15.30 -48.86 6.76
N SER A 76 14.41 -48.05 7.35
CA SER A 76 13.09 -48.49 7.85
C SER A 76 11.95 -47.83 7.09
N THR A 77 10.97 -48.61 6.60
CA THR A 77 9.81 -48.09 5.83
C THR A 77 8.95 -47.17 6.69
N LEU A 78 8.72 -47.55 7.95
CA LEU A 78 8.03 -46.73 8.93
C LEU A 78 8.82 -45.44 9.24
N GLY A 79 10.15 -45.56 9.36
CA GLY A 79 11.03 -44.43 9.60
C GLY A 79 11.00 -43.42 8.45
N VAL A 80 11.01 -43.90 7.19
CA VAL A 80 10.90 -43.04 6.00
C VAL A 80 9.56 -42.30 6.01
N ILE A 81 8.44 -42.97 6.22
CA ILE A 81 7.11 -42.30 6.16
C ILE A 81 6.95 -41.26 7.26
N LEU A 82 7.37 -41.58 8.49
CA LEU A 82 7.35 -40.62 9.60
C LEU A 82 8.24 -39.41 9.32
N PHE A 83 9.44 -39.65 8.77
CA PHE A 83 10.36 -38.59 8.38
C PHE A 83 9.77 -37.72 7.26
N MET A 84 9.24 -38.31 6.20
CA MET A 84 8.62 -37.58 5.08
C MET A 84 7.39 -36.77 5.51
N THR A 85 6.53 -37.36 6.34
CA THR A 85 5.31 -36.70 6.84
C THR A 85 5.67 -35.54 7.77
N GLY A 86 6.62 -35.76 8.69
CA GLY A 86 7.07 -34.72 9.62
C GLY A 86 7.81 -33.58 8.93
N CYS A 87 8.79 -33.90 8.09
CA CYS A 87 9.52 -32.89 7.31
C CYS A 87 8.61 -32.16 6.31
N GLY A 88 7.68 -32.88 5.66
CA GLY A 88 6.72 -32.28 4.74
C GLY A 88 5.86 -31.21 5.42
N PHE A 89 5.38 -31.49 6.64
CA PHE A 89 4.64 -30.51 7.44
C PHE A 89 5.53 -29.34 7.90
N ILE A 90 6.69 -29.62 8.51
CA ILE A 90 7.58 -28.57 9.04
C ILE A 90 8.06 -27.60 7.93
N LEU A 91 8.39 -28.13 6.75
CA LEU A 91 8.83 -27.32 5.60
C LEU A 91 7.69 -26.54 4.92
N SER A 92 6.44 -26.87 5.26
CA SER A 92 5.27 -26.11 4.81
C SER A 92 4.88 -24.95 5.73
N LEU A 93 5.53 -24.84 6.90
CA LEU A 93 5.37 -23.74 7.84
C LEU A 93 6.33 -22.59 7.50
N ASN A 94 5.99 -21.39 7.97
CA ASN A 94 6.88 -20.24 7.85
C ASN A 94 8.02 -20.32 8.89
N LEU A 95 9.11 -20.97 8.49
CA LEU A 95 10.30 -21.15 9.34
C LEU A 95 10.93 -19.80 9.78
N SER A 96 10.79 -18.75 8.96
CA SER A 96 11.40 -17.45 9.25
C SER A 96 10.72 -16.74 10.43
N GLU A 97 9.38 -16.76 10.48
CA GLU A 97 8.62 -16.20 11.60
C GLU A 97 8.83 -17.01 12.88
N ILE A 98 8.87 -18.35 12.78
CA ILE A 98 9.12 -19.22 13.93
C ILE A 98 10.50 -18.94 14.53
N ALA A 99 11.53 -18.78 13.69
CA ALA A 99 12.89 -18.44 14.13
C ALA A 99 12.94 -17.05 14.79
N LEU A 100 12.23 -16.06 14.24
CA LEU A 100 12.13 -14.72 14.82
C LEU A 100 11.38 -14.74 16.16
N ALA A 101 10.28 -15.46 16.27
CA ALA A 101 9.51 -15.61 17.51
C ALA A 101 10.35 -16.26 18.61
N PHE A 102 11.13 -17.30 18.28
CA PHE A 102 12.03 -17.95 19.23
C PHE A 102 13.15 -17.00 19.68
N LYS A 103 13.76 -16.25 18.76
CA LYS A 103 14.78 -15.23 19.07
C LYS A 103 14.23 -14.15 20.00
N HIS A 104 12.99 -13.69 19.77
CA HIS A 104 12.33 -12.70 20.63
C HIS A 104 12.00 -13.24 22.02
N THR A 105 11.59 -14.51 22.14
CA THR A 105 11.31 -15.14 23.43
C THR A 105 12.61 -15.32 24.24
N LEU A 106 13.68 -15.76 23.58
CA LEU A 106 15.00 -15.90 24.20
C LEU A 106 15.60 -14.54 24.62
N SER A 107 15.43 -13.51 23.78
CA SER A 107 15.90 -12.15 24.06
C SER A 107 15.05 -11.45 25.13
N GLY A 108 13.73 -11.72 25.17
CA GLY A 108 12.81 -11.20 26.18
C GLY A 108 13.07 -11.76 27.58
N HIS A 109 13.64 -12.98 27.67
CA HIS A 109 14.15 -13.52 28.93
C HIS A 109 15.46 -12.88 29.38
N LEU A 110 16.21 -12.22 28.49
CA LEU A 110 17.49 -11.56 28.79
C LEU A 110 17.36 -10.04 29.00
N ALA A 111 16.37 -9.40 28.38
CA ALA A 111 16.14 -7.95 28.46
C ALA A 111 14.95 -7.62 29.37
N SER A 112 15.20 -7.57 30.69
CA SER A 112 14.31 -6.90 31.63
C SER A 112 14.54 -5.38 31.57
N SER A 113 13.46 -4.66 31.26
CA SER A 113 13.27 -3.20 31.33
C SER A 113 13.91 -2.34 30.22
N LYS A 114 13.11 -1.35 29.79
CA LYS A 114 13.44 -0.19 28.91
C LYS A 114 13.46 -0.44 27.39
N SER A 115 12.25 -0.55 26.80
CA SER A 115 11.99 -0.10 25.42
C SER A 115 10.49 -0.17 25.13
N LYS A 116 9.72 0.79 25.65
CA LYS A 116 8.35 1.08 25.18
C LYS A 116 8.47 2.31 24.29
N ASN A 117 8.50 2.10 22.97
CA ASN A 117 8.17 3.04 21.89
C ASN A 117 8.88 2.61 20.60
N LYS A 118 8.36 1.56 19.96
CA LYS A 118 8.48 1.37 18.52
C LYS A 118 7.08 1.20 17.95
N PRO A 119 6.79 1.74 16.74
CA PRO A 119 5.46 1.68 16.15
C PRO A 119 5.04 0.22 15.98
N LYS A 120 3.76 -0.06 16.24
CA LYS A 120 3.12 -1.36 16.01
C LYS A 120 3.04 -1.60 14.49
N GLY A 121 4.16 -1.96 13.87
CA GLY A 121 4.13 -2.64 12.59
C GLY A 121 3.35 -3.96 12.75
N PHE A 122 2.65 -4.38 11.70
CA PHE A 122 1.89 -5.64 11.61
C PHE A 122 2.85 -6.85 11.67
N ARG A 123 3.54 -7.03 12.80
CA ARG A 123 4.27 -8.24 13.15
C ARG A 123 3.33 -9.07 14.00
N THR A 124 2.62 -9.98 13.35
CA THR A 124 1.91 -11.08 14.01
C THR A 124 2.89 -11.79 14.94
N GLN A 125 2.73 -11.58 16.25
CA GLN A 125 3.42 -12.38 17.25
C GLN A 125 2.86 -13.79 17.13
N PHE A 126 3.67 -14.72 16.64
CA PHE A 126 3.39 -16.14 16.65
C PHE A 126 2.94 -16.55 18.06
N GLY A 127 1.66 -16.90 18.18
CA GLY A 127 1.02 -17.11 19.47
C GLY A 127 1.30 -18.50 20.01
N TRP A 128 1.40 -18.67 21.34
CA TRP A 128 1.45 -20.00 21.97
C TRP A 128 0.29 -20.92 21.53
N ARG A 129 -0.86 -20.35 21.18
CA ARG A 129 -2.02 -21.08 20.64
C ARG A 129 -1.75 -21.68 19.26
N GLU A 130 -1.10 -20.93 18.36
CA GLU A 130 -0.73 -21.40 17.02
C GLU A 130 0.32 -22.50 17.12
N PHE A 131 1.30 -22.34 18.02
CA PHE A 131 2.29 -23.38 18.30
C PHE A 131 1.63 -24.70 18.76
N ILE A 132 0.72 -24.64 19.74
CA ILE A 132 -0.01 -25.81 20.23
C ILE A 132 -0.82 -26.43 19.09
N PHE A 133 -1.51 -25.62 18.29
CA PHE A 133 -2.25 -26.12 17.13
C PHE A 133 -1.34 -26.88 16.16
N TYR A 134 -0.22 -26.29 15.73
CA TYR A 134 0.71 -26.95 14.82
C TYR A 134 1.30 -28.23 15.40
N LEU A 135 1.65 -28.23 16.69
CA LEU A 135 2.13 -29.42 17.37
C LEU A 135 1.06 -30.52 17.39
N THR A 136 -0.19 -30.18 17.69
CA THR A 136 -1.29 -31.15 17.68
C THR A 136 -1.49 -31.74 16.28
N VAL A 137 -1.57 -30.91 15.24
CA VAL A 137 -1.72 -31.37 13.84
C VAL A 137 -0.56 -32.29 13.44
N LEU A 138 0.67 -31.93 13.76
CA LEU A 138 1.85 -32.75 13.48
C LEU A 138 1.77 -34.11 14.19
N THR A 139 1.40 -34.14 15.47
CA THR A 139 1.28 -35.41 16.22
C THR A 139 0.21 -36.32 15.65
N PHE A 140 -0.95 -35.76 15.26
CA PHE A 140 -2.00 -36.54 14.60
C PHE A 140 -1.58 -37.04 13.22
N ALA A 141 -0.87 -36.23 12.43
CA ALA A 141 -0.39 -36.63 11.10
C ALA A 141 0.60 -37.80 11.18
N LEU A 142 1.53 -37.75 12.14
CA LEU A 142 2.48 -38.85 12.38
C LEU A 142 1.78 -40.11 12.91
N LEU A 143 0.81 -39.94 13.80
CA LEU A 143 0.03 -41.05 14.35
C LEU A 143 -0.83 -41.74 13.29
N GLU A 144 -1.53 -40.97 12.45
CA GLU A 144 -2.31 -41.54 11.34
C GLU A 144 -1.41 -42.28 10.34
N ALA A 145 -0.34 -41.63 9.87
CA ALA A 145 0.57 -42.23 8.90
C ALA A 145 1.23 -43.52 9.41
N SER A 146 1.59 -43.57 10.70
CA SER A 146 2.17 -44.78 11.32
C SER A 146 1.16 -45.91 11.49
N LEU A 147 -0.05 -45.61 11.99
CA LEU A 147 -1.10 -46.62 12.19
C LEU A 147 -1.54 -47.22 10.85
N LEU A 148 -1.78 -46.40 9.84
CA LEU A 148 -2.19 -46.88 8.52
C LEU A 148 -1.10 -47.71 7.86
N HIS A 149 0.16 -47.27 7.93
CA HIS A 149 1.27 -48.03 7.34
C HIS A 149 1.51 -49.37 8.06
N HIS A 150 1.31 -49.43 9.39
CA HIS A 150 1.54 -50.64 10.17
C HIS A 150 0.40 -51.66 10.08
N PHE A 151 -0.86 -51.19 10.14
CA PHE A 151 -2.03 -52.07 10.27
C PHE A 151 -2.76 -52.39 8.97
N ALA A 152 -2.69 -51.53 7.95
CA ALA A 152 -3.59 -51.67 6.79
C ALA A 152 -3.18 -52.77 5.80
N GLY A 153 -1.96 -53.31 5.89
CA GLY A 153 -1.45 -54.37 5.01
C GLY A 153 -1.30 -53.93 3.54
N PHE A 154 -0.20 -54.33 2.90
CA PHE A 154 0.09 -53.91 1.53
C PHE A 154 -0.69 -54.76 0.52
N SER A 155 -1.77 -54.23 -0.02
CA SER A 155 -2.50 -54.86 -1.13
C SER A 155 -2.20 -54.13 -2.44
N SER A 156 -2.15 -54.87 -3.54
CA SER A 156 -2.17 -54.24 -4.87
C SER A 156 -3.47 -53.45 -5.03
N PHE A 157 -3.39 -52.29 -5.69
CA PHE A 157 -4.55 -51.47 -5.96
C PHE A 157 -5.66 -52.30 -6.62
N SER A 158 -6.82 -52.37 -5.97
CA SER A 158 -8.01 -53.07 -6.43
C SER A 158 -9.24 -52.31 -5.95
N GLN A 159 -10.41 -52.51 -6.58
CA GLN A 159 -11.62 -51.72 -6.26
C GLN A 159 -12.05 -51.76 -4.78
N GLY A 160 -11.68 -52.83 -4.05
CA GLY A 160 -11.97 -53.00 -2.64
C GLY A 160 -10.79 -52.73 -1.70
N SER A 161 -9.63 -52.28 -2.19
CA SER A 161 -8.47 -51.99 -1.34
C SER A 161 -8.72 -50.74 -0.46
N PRO A 162 -8.09 -50.64 0.73
CA PRO A 162 -8.21 -49.45 1.57
C PRO A 162 -7.75 -48.17 0.84
N GLN A 163 -6.77 -48.28 -0.05
CA GLN A 163 -6.31 -47.16 -0.89
C GLN A 163 -7.38 -46.72 -1.91
N ALA A 164 -8.16 -47.66 -2.48
CA ALA A 164 -9.27 -47.33 -3.35
C ALA A 164 -10.43 -46.66 -2.59
N LEU A 165 -10.72 -47.12 -1.36
CA LEU A 165 -11.70 -46.45 -0.49
C LEU A 165 -11.31 -44.99 -0.20
N ALA A 166 -10.05 -44.76 0.16
CA ALA A 166 -9.52 -43.40 0.35
C ALA A 166 -9.67 -42.55 -0.92
N SER A 167 -9.46 -43.14 -2.11
CA SER A 167 -9.64 -42.42 -3.37
C SER A 167 -11.09 -41.98 -3.65
N TYR A 168 -12.10 -42.80 -3.31
CA TYR A 168 -13.51 -42.39 -3.42
C TYR A 168 -13.86 -41.24 -2.49
N ILE A 169 -13.32 -41.26 -1.27
CA ILE A 169 -13.48 -40.16 -0.30
C ILE A 169 -12.85 -38.87 -0.85
N LEU A 170 -11.65 -38.94 -1.41
CA LEU A 170 -10.97 -37.79 -2.01
C LEU A 170 -11.72 -37.22 -3.21
N MET A 171 -12.33 -38.07 -4.06
CA MET A 171 -13.19 -37.62 -5.16
C MET A 171 -14.41 -36.84 -4.65
N LEU A 172 -15.10 -37.34 -3.62
CA LEU A 172 -16.23 -36.65 -2.99
C LEU A 172 -15.78 -35.31 -2.39
N LEU A 173 -14.66 -35.30 -1.66
CA LEU A 173 -14.09 -34.09 -1.07
C LEU A 173 -13.73 -33.05 -2.13
N LEU A 174 -13.16 -33.44 -3.27
CA LEU A 174 -12.85 -32.52 -4.36
C LEU A 174 -14.12 -31.82 -4.89
N VAL A 175 -15.21 -32.57 -5.09
CA VAL A 175 -16.49 -32.01 -5.55
C VAL A 175 -17.07 -31.05 -4.51
N ILE A 176 -17.07 -31.42 -3.23
CA ILE A 176 -17.54 -30.55 -2.14
C ILE A 176 -16.71 -29.27 -2.08
N MET A 177 -15.38 -29.39 -2.11
CA MET A 177 -14.46 -28.24 -2.07
C MET A 177 -14.63 -27.32 -3.28
N TRP A 178 -14.87 -27.89 -4.47
CA TRP A 178 -15.15 -27.14 -5.68
C TRP A 178 -16.45 -26.34 -5.56
N ILE A 179 -17.54 -26.97 -5.11
CA ILE A 179 -18.84 -26.31 -4.90
C ILE A 179 -18.71 -25.17 -3.87
N LEU A 180 -18.10 -25.45 -2.72
CA LEU A 180 -17.93 -24.45 -1.65
C LEU A 180 -17.10 -23.24 -2.14
N ARG A 181 -16.12 -23.46 -3.02
CA ARG A 181 -15.32 -22.38 -3.61
C ARG A 181 -16.11 -21.54 -4.60
N GLU A 182 -16.88 -22.17 -5.50
CA GLU A 182 -17.68 -21.43 -6.49
C GLU A 182 -18.79 -20.59 -5.82
N ILE A 183 -19.37 -21.07 -4.71
CA ILE A 183 -20.37 -20.30 -3.92
C ILE A 183 -19.80 -18.98 -3.36
N GLN A 184 -18.49 -18.88 -3.13
CA GLN A 184 -17.86 -17.65 -2.59
C GLN A 184 -17.59 -16.59 -3.66
N ARG A 185 -17.60 -16.95 -4.95
CA ARG A 185 -17.22 -16.06 -6.05
C ARG A 185 -18.39 -15.20 -6.53
N VAL A 186 -18.09 -14.06 -7.14
CA VAL A 186 -19.10 -13.22 -7.81
C VAL A 186 -19.69 -13.91 -9.04
N TYR A 187 -18.85 -14.62 -9.80
CA TYR A 187 -19.26 -15.36 -11.00
C TYR A 187 -18.96 -16.86 -10.85
N LEU A 188 -19.99 -17.68 -11.04
CA LEU A 188 -19.90 -19.14 -11.14
C LEU A 188 -19.23 -19.52 -12.45
N CYS A 189 -18.14 -20.30 -12.35
CA CYS A 189 -17.30 -20.68 -13.49
C CYS A 189 -16.80 -19.48 -14.33
N GLY A 190 -16.83 -18.26 -13.76
CA GLY A 190 -16.51 -17.01 -14.44
C GLY A 190 -17.59 -16.47 -15.39
N VAL A 191 -18.63 -17.24 -15.72
CA VAL A 191 -19.60 -16.90 -16.78
C VAL A 191 -20.92 -16.38 -16.20
N PHE A 192 -21.47 -17.03 -15.18
CA PHE A 192 -22.81 -16.72 -14.67
C PHE A 192 -22.71 -15.99 -13.33
N ARG A 193 -23.46 -14.91 -13.13
CA ARG A 193 -23.47 -14.23 -11.82
C ARG A 193 -24.01 -15.16 -10.74
N ASN A 194 -23.31 -15.23 -9.62
CA ASN A 194 -23.68 -16.07 -8.49
C ASN A 194 -24.93 -15.50 -7.79
N PRO A 195 -26.04 -16.26 -7.68
CA PRO A 195 -27.25 -15.80 -7.02
C PRO A 195 -27.11 -15.63 -5.50
N PHE A 196 -26.11 -16.29 -4.90
CA PHE A 196 -25.85 -16.20 -3.46
C PHE A 196 -24.96 -15.00 -3.08
N TYR A 197 -24.36 -14.32 -4.06
CA TYR A 197 -23.52 -13.15 -3.80
C TYR A 197 -24.38 -11.90 -3.52
N PRO A 198 -24.00 -11.03 -2.56
CA PRO A 198 -24.75 -9.82 -2.25
C PRO A 198 -24.94 -8.92 -3.49
N LYS A 199 -26.17 -8.46 -3.72
CA LYS A 199 -26.51 -7.57 -4.86
C LYS A 199 -26.34 -6.08 -4.54
N ASP A 200 -26.50 -5.69 -3.28
CA ASP A 200 -26.44 -4.29 -2.85
C ASP A 200 -25.13 -4.05 -2.09
N ILE A 201 -24.22 -3.31 -2.71
CA ILE A 201 -22.89 -2.98 -2.17
C ILE A 201 -22.84 -1.51 -1.69
N ARG A 202 -23.87 -0.71 -1.95
CA ARG A 202 -23.87 0.73 -1.59
C ARG A 202 -23.81 1.00 -0.08
N THR A 203 -24.31 0.08 0.75
CA THR A 203 -24.26 0.21 2.22
C THR A 203 -23.44 -0.93 2.83
N VAL A 204 -22.36 -0.55 3.50
CA VAL A 204 -21.43 -1.48 4.16
C VAL A 204 -22.18 -2.41 5.13
N THR A 205 -23.12 -1.86 5.91
CA THR A 205 -23.88 -2.62 6.91
C THR A 205 -24.75 -3.73 6.31
N VAL A 206 -25.44 -3.45 5.19
CA VAL A 206 -26.28 -4.43 4.48
C VAL A 206 -25.42 -5.48 3.79
N PHE A 207 -24.29 -5.05 3.21
CA PHE A 207 -23.33 -5.96 2.61
C PHE A 207 -22.76 -6.94 3.65
N MET A 208 -22.33 -6.44 4.81
CA MET A 208 -21.81 -7.25 5.92
C MET A 208 -22.82 -8.28 6.43
N GLU A 209 -24.10 -7.89 6.54
CA GLU A 209 -25.15 -8.81 7.00
C GLU A 209 -25.34 -9.98 6.02
N LYS A 210 -25.42 -9.69 4.71
CA LYS A 210 -25.55 -10.71 3.68
C LYS A 210 -24.27 -11.57 3.57
N GLN A 211 -23.09 -10.93 3.66
CA GLN A 211 -21.79 -11.59 3.62
C GLN A 211 -21.60 -12.57 4.78
N ARG A 212 -22.20 -12.33 5.95
CA ARG A 212 -22.12 -13.23 7.12
C ARG A 212 -22.57 -14.67 6.79
N ARG A 213 -23.53 -14.85 5.87
CA ARG A 213 -23.95 -16.19 5.43
C ARG A 213 -22.87 -16.88 4.60
N LEU A 214 -22.25 -16.15 3.67
CA LEU A 214 -21.12 -16.65 2.87
C LEU A 214 -19.90 -16.94 3.74
N MET A 215 -19.64 -16.13 4.76
CA MET A 215 -18.55 -16.37 5.72
C MET A 215 -18.69 -17.71 6.44
N LYS A 216 -19.92 -18.14 6.81
CA LYS A 216 -20.14 -19.47 7.39
C LYS A 216 -19.72 -20.59 6.45
N VAL A 217 -20.07 -20.48 5.16
CA VAL A 217 -19.66 -21.41 4.11
C VAL A 217 -18.14 -21.40 3.93
N GLY A 218 -17.52 -20.21 3.99
CA GLY A 218 -16.07 -20.04 3.95
C GLY A 218 -15.36 -20.72 5.12
N VAL A 219 -15.91 -20.65 6.34
CA VAL A 219 -15.36 -21.35 7.51
C VAL A 219 -15.42 -22.87 7.35
N VAL A 220 -16.54 -23.42 6.84
CA VAL A 220 -16.65 -24.86 6.55
C VAL A 220 -15.59 -25.28 5.53
N ARG A 221 -15.46 -24.53 4.44
CA ARG A 221 -14.43 -24.75 3.42
C ARG A 221 -13.02 -24.71 4.03
N ARG A 222 -12.75 -23.74 4.90
CA ARG A 222 -11.46 -23.60 5.58
C ARG A 222 -11.14 -24.83 6.43
N ILE A 223 -12.07 -25.29 7.26
CA ILE A 223 -11.90 -26.50 8.10
C ILE A 223 -11.64 -27.74 7.22
N LEU A 224 -12.40 -27.89 6.13
CA LEU A 224 -12.19 -28.99 5.19
C LEU A 224 -10.80 -28.92 4.52
N LEU A 225 -10.34 -27.72 4.16
CA LEU A 225 -9.05 -27.52 3.51
C LEU A 225 -7.86 -27.67 4.46
N THR A 226 -7.97 -27.24 5.71
CA THR A 226 -6.85 -27.24 6.66
C THR A 226 -6.71 -28.55 7.44
N LEU A 227 -7.82 -29.27 7.66
CA LEU A 227 -7.82 -30.50 8.45
C LEU A 227 -8.23 -31.71 7.61
N VAL A 228 -9.46 -31.75 7.10
CA VAL A 228 -10.05 -32.99 6.55
C VAL A 228 -9.34 -33.46 5.28
N CYS A 229 -9.09 -32.58 4.31
CA CYS A 229 -8.46 -32.94 3.04
C CYS A 229 -6.99 -33.38 3.24
N PRO A 230 -6.15 -32.66 4.01
CA PRO A 230 -4.78 -33.11 4.26
C PRO A 230 -4.69 -34.50 4.88
N PHE A 231 -5.47 -34.79 5.93
CA PHE A 231 -5.47 -36.11 6.57
C PHE A 231 -5.96 -37.21 5.61
N ALA A 232 -7.04 -36.98 4.86
CA ALA A 232 -7.49 -37.93 3.84
C ALA A 232 -6.43 -38.21 2.75
N MET A 233 -5.66 -37.20 2.36
CA MET A 233 -4.56 -37.37 1.40
C MET A 233 -3.37 -38.12 2.03
N LEU A 234 -3.02 -37.86 3.29
CA LEU A 234 -2.01 -38.62 4.02
C LEU A 234 -2.41 -40.09 4.16
N ALA A 235 -3.69 -40.38 4.40
CA ALA A 235 -4.20 -41.74 4.39
C ALA A 235 -3.96 -42.42 3.05
N PHE A 236 -4.31 -41.76 1.94
CA PHE A 236 -4.07 -42.31 0.60
C PHE A 236 -2.59 -42.59 0.32
N LEU A 237 -1.69 -41.68 0.73
CA LEU A 237 -0.25 -41.79 0.49
C LEU A 237 0.42 -42.85 1.37
N SER A 238 0.03 -42.95 2.66
CA SER A 238 0.62 -43.91 3.60
C SER A 238 0.27 -45.37 3.30
N LEU A 239 -0.84 -45.59 2.57
CA LEU A 239 -1.30 -46.90 2.11
C LEU A 239 -0.62 -47.38 0.80
N ASP A 240 0.23 -46.55 0.18
CA ASP A 240 0.81 -46.87 -1.12
C ASP A 240 1.92 -47.93 -1.05
N ARG A 241 1.88 -48.92 -1.94
CA ARG A 241 2.83 -50.04 -1.97
C ARG A 241 4.26 -49.63 -2.35
N SER A 242 4.45 -48.56 -3.13
CA SER A 242 5.79 -48.17 -3.61
C SER A 242 6.73 -47.70 -2.49
N LEU A 243 6.18 -47.34 -1.32
CA LEU A 243 6.94 -46.99 -0.11
C LEU A 243 7.77 -48.16 0.47
N GLN A 244 7.57 -49.39 -0.01
CA GLN A 244 8.42 -50.54 0.34
C GLN A 244 9.80 -50.49 -0.35
N ASN A 245 9.93 -49.76 -1.46
CA ASN A 245 11.17 -49.67 -2.23
C ASN A 245 12.09 -48.57 -1.67
N LEU A 246 12.67 -48.83 -0.49
CA LEU A 246 13.45 -47.89 0.33
C LEU A 246 14.60 -47.18 -0.38
N HIS A 247 15.22 -47.80 -1.37
CA HIS A 247 16.41 -47.27 -2.07
C HIS A 247 16.13 -46.83 -3.51
N SER A 248 14.89 -46.47 -3.83
CA SER A 248 14.56 -45.84 -5.10
C SER A 248 14.66 -44.33 -4.98
N VAL A 249 15.57 -43.71 -5.73
CA VAL A 249 15.70 -42.24 -5.84
C VAL A 249 14.35 -41.61 -6.23
N SER A 250 13.62 -42.29 -7.10
CA SER A 250 12.35 -41.81 -7.62
C SER A 250 11.21 -41.83 -6.59
N VAL A 251 11.21 -42.81 -5.67
CA VAL A 251 10.32 -42.83 -4.50
C VAL A 251 10.69 -41.69 -3.54
N CYS A 252 11.98 -41.51 -3.25
CA CYS A 252 12.45 -40.46 -2.33
C CYS A 252 12.02 -39.06 -2.81
N ILE A 253 12.27 -38.73 -4.09
CA ILE A 253 11.90 -37.43 -4.67
C ILE A 253 10.38 -37.29 -4.80
N GLY A 254 9.70 -38.31 -5.35
CA GLY A 254 8.25 -38.26 -5.56
C GLY A 254 7.45 -38.14 -4.26
N PHE A 255 7.84 -38.88 -3.22
CA PHE A 255 7.14 -38.87 -1.94
C PHE A 255 7.51 -37.66 -1.06
N THR A 256 8.77 -37.21 -0.99
CA THR A 256 9.12 -35.95 -0.28
C THR A 256 8.25 -34.81 -0.78
N ARG A 257 8.15 -34.68 -2.10
CA ARG A 257 7.36 -33.66 -2.77
C ARG A 257 5.89 -33.72 -2.38
N ILE A 258 5.24 -34.87 -2.52
CA ILE A 258 3.79 -34.95 -2.31
C ILE A 258 3.42 -34.80 -0.83
N PHE A 259 4.19 -35.39 0.09
CA PHE A 259 3.97 -35.23 1.54
C PHE A 259 4.09 -33.77 1.97
N ARG A 260 4.92 -32.96 1.30
CA ARG A 260 4.94 -31.51 1.48
C ARG A 260 3.76 -30.81 0.80
N MET A 261 3.46 -31.13 -0.45
CA MET A 261 2.39 -30.49 -1.25
C MET A 261 1.01 -30.61 -0.61
N VAL A 262 0.74 -31.72 0.11
CA VAL A 262 -0.49 -31.92 0.90
C VAL A 262 -0.78 -30.73 1.82
N TRP A 263 0.27 -30.15 2.42
CA TRP A 263 0.19 -29.02 3.33
C TRP A 263 0.44 -27.67 2.65
N GLN A 264 1.40 -27.61 1.72
CA GLN A 264 1.79 -26.39 1.02
C GLN A 264 0.68 -25.87 0.08
N ASN A 265 0.07 -26.77 -0.70
CA ASN A 265 -0.96 -26.44 -1.68
C ASN A 265 -2.00 -27.57 -1.80
N THR A 266 -2.80 -27.70 -0.74
CA THR A 266 -3.78 -28.77 -0.56
C THR A 266 -4.80 -28.90 -1.70
N GLU A 267 -5.30 -27.79 -2.28
CA GLU A 267 -6.29 -27.85 -3.36
C GLU A 267 -5.72 -28.49 -4.64
N ASN A 268 -4.50 -28.09 -5.01
CA ASN A 268 -3.83 -28.64 -6.17
C ASN A 268 -3.38 -30.08 -5.91
N ALA A 269 -2.88 -30.39 -4.71
CA ALA A 269 -2.53 -31.76 -4.34
C ALA A 269 -3.74 -32.70 -4.40
N LEU A 270 -4.91 -32.25 -3.93
CA LEU A 270 -6.16 -33.01 -3.97
C LEU A 270 -6.57 -33.31 -5.41
N LEU A 271 -6.50 -32.31 -6.29
CA LEU A 271 -6.80 -32.50 -7.72
C LEU A 271 -5.81 -33.47 -8.38
N ASP A 272 -4.51 -33.36 -8.10
CA ASP A 272 -3.48 -34.25 -8.67
C ASP A 272 -3.71 -35.71 -8.23
N ILE A 273 -4.02 -35.93 -6.95
CA ILE A 273 -4.30 -37.26 -6.42
C ILE A 273 -5.57 -37.84 -7.04
N VAL A 274 -6.65 -37.06 -7.13
CA VAL A 274 -7.90 -37.52 -7.76
C VAL A 274 -7.70 -37.87 -9.23
N VAL A 275 -6.97 -37.06 -10.00
CA VAL A 275 -6.66 -37.38 -11.41
C VAL A 275 -5.88 -38.70 -11.50
N VAL A 276 -4.84 -38.88 -10.67
CA VAL A 276 -4.09 -40.15 -10.64
C VAL A 276 -4.99 -41.32 -10.22
N SER A 277 -5.83 -41.18 -9.21
CA SER A 277 -6.76 -42.23 -8.79
C SER A 277 -7.76 -42.59 -9.89
N ILE A 278 -8.34 -41.61 -10.58
CA ILE A 278 -9.26 -41.85 -11.71
C ILE A 278 -8.53 -42.59 -12.83
N THR A 279 -7.29 -42.19 -13.18
CA THR A 279 -6.51 -42.91 -14.20
C THR A 279 -6.22 -44.35 -13.78
N GLN A 280 -5.92 -44.60 -12.50
CA GLN A 280 -5.69 -45.94 -11.98
C GLN A 280 -6.96 -46.81 -11.97
N ILE A 281 -8.14 -46.20 -11.74
CA ILE A 281 -9.44 -46.89 -11.77
C ILE A 281 -9.90 -47.15 -13.21
N LEU A 282 -9.68 -46.23 -14.15
CA LEU A 282 -10.14 -46.36 -15.54
C LEU A 282 -9.19 -47.22 -16.40
N VAL A 283 -7.88 -47.08 -16.20
CA VAL A 283 -6.85 -47.84 -16.93
C VAL A 283 -6.56 -49.13 -16.15
N PHE A 284 -7.50 -50.06 -16.20
CA PHE A 284 -7.45 -51.35 -15.48
C PHE A 284 -6.31 -52.29 -15.91
N ASN A 285 -5.57 -51.96 -16.96
CA ASN A 285 -4.50 -52.82 -17.46
C ASN A 285 -3.22 -52.62 -16.63
N PRO A 286 -2.80 -53.63 -15.83
CA PRO A 286 -1.57 -53.58 -15.06
C PRO A 286 -0.32 -53.53 -15.97
N ASP A 287 -0.48 -53.94 -17.24
CA ASP A 287 0.60 -54.00 -18.24
C ASP A 287 0.91 -52.67 -18.93
N THR A 288 0.14 -51.62 -18.65
CA THR A 288 0.46 -50.29 -19.19
C THR A 288 1.74 -49.76 -18.57
N TRP A 289 2.60 -49.13 -19.39
CA TRP A 289 3.84 -48.50 -18.93
C TRP A 289 3.60 -47.57 -17.72
N TRP A 290 2.50 -46.80 -17.74
CA TRP A 290 2.07 -45.93 -16.65
C TRP A 290 1.93 -46.65 -15.30
N ASN A 291 1.34 -47.85 -15.29
CA ASN A 291 1.11 -48.64 -14.08
C ASN A 291 2.32 -49.51 -13.69
N ARG A 292 3.13 -49.93 -14.67
CA ARG A 292 4.25 -50.86 -14.46
C ARG A 292 5.55 -50.18 -14.05
N SER A 293 5.90 -49.03 -14.64
CA SER A 293 7.24 -48.44 -14.51
C SER A 293 7.31 -47.16 -13.68
N LEU A 294 6.17 -46.55 -13.35
CA LEU A 294 6.13 -45.31 -12.58
C LEU A 294 5.56 -45.56 -11.18
N ASP A 295 6.28 -45.13 -10.15
CA ASP A 295 5.77 -45.09 -8.78
C ASP A 295 4.72 -43.98 -8.63
N THR A 296 3.83 -44.11 -7.63
CA THR A 296 2.74 -43.15 -7.38
C THR A 296 3.25 -41.71 -7.19
N GLY A 297 4.39 -41.53 -6.52
CA GLY A 297 5.03 -40.22 -6.36
C GLY A 297 5.42 -39.56 -7.69
N ILE A 298 5.95 -40.33 -8.65
CA ILE A 298 6.33 -39.82 -9.99
C ILE A 298 5.07 -39.55 -10.83
N ARG A 299 4.05 -40.41 -10.75
CA ARG A 299 2.76 -40.18 -11.43
C ARG A 299 2.18 -38.82 -11.02
N LEU A 300 2.19 -38.52 -9.71
CA LEU A 300 1.73 -37.24 -9.18
C LEU A 300 2.61 -36.06 -9.59
N LEU A 301 3.92 -36.24 -9.69
CA LEU A 301 4.83 -35.23 -10.24
C LEU A 301 4.51 -34.92 -11.71
N LEU A 302 4.36 -35.94 -12.55
CA LEU A 302 4.05 -35.78 -13.97
C LEU A 302 2.68 -35.11 -14.18
N VAL A 303 1.65 -35.56 -13.46
CA VAL A 303 0.31 -34.94 -13.54
C VAL A 303 0.36 -33.48 -13.10
N ALA A 304 1.10 -33.16 -12.04
CA ALA A 304 1.23 -31.78 -11.58
C ALA A 304 1.95 -30.88 -12.58
N ILE A 305 3.02 -31.35 -13.22
CA ILE A 305 3.72 -30.62 -14.29
C ILE A 305 2.78 -30.43 -15.49
N LEU A 306 2.12 -31.50 -15.96
CA LEU A 306 1.20 -31.42 -17.09
C LEU A 306 0.06 -30.45 -16.84
N ARG A 307 -0.55 -30.50 -15.64
CA ARG A 307 -1.60 -29.56 -15.24
C ARG A 307 -1.11 -28.12 -15.25
N ASP A 308 0.04 -27.85 -14.63
CA ASP A 308 0.59 -26.50 -14.60
C ASP A 308 0.86 -25.97 -16.02
N ARG A 309 1.55 -26.77 -16.85
CA ARG A 309 1.87 -26.41 -18.23
C ARG A 309 0.61 -26.21 -19.08
N LEU A 310 -0.44 -27.00 -18.85
CA LEU A 310 -1.75 -26.82 -19.48
C LEU A 310 -2.41 -25.50 -19.05
N LEU A 311 -2.41 -25.18 -17.75
CA LEU A 311 -2.97 -23.92 -17.25
C LEU A 311 -2.20 -22.71 -17.81
N GLN A 312 -0.88 -22.78 -17.88
CA GLN A 312 -0.07 -21.75 -18.51
C GLN A 312 -0.35 -21.61 -20.01
N PHE A 313 -0.49 -22.74 -20.73
CA PHE A 313 -0.85 -22.75 -22.15
C PHE A 313 -2.20 -22.05 -22.38
N VAL A 314 -3.21 -22.38 -21.58
CA VAL A 314 -4.53 -21.74 -21.66
C VAL A 314 -4.43 -20.23 -21.35
N SER A 315 -3.70 -19.85 -20.30
CA SER A 315 -3.51 -18.43 -19.94
C SER A 315 -2.79 -17.63 -21.03
N LYS A 316 -1.76 -18.21 -21.65
CA LYS A 316 -1.00 -17.62 -22.77
C LYS A 316 -1.83 -17.51 -24.03
N LEU A 317 -2.63 -18.55 -24.33
CA LEU A 317 -3.55 -18.52 -25.46
C LEU A 317 -4.63 -17.46 -25.26
N GLN A 318 -5.21 -17.35 -24.06
CA GLN A 318 -6.15 -16.28 -23.72
C GLN A 318 -5.53 -14.90 -23.91
N PHE A 319 -4.29 -14.69 -23.44
CA PHE A 319 -3.57 -13.44 -23.61
C PHE A 319 -3.29 -13.11 -25.09
N ALA A 320 -2.84 -14.08 -25.88
CA ALA A 320 -2.60 -13.90 -27.31
C ALA A 320 -3.89 -13.56 -28.07
N ILE A 321 -5.00 -14.25 -27.77
CA ILE A 321 -6.32 -13.99 -28.34
C ILE A 321 -6.80 -12.59 -27.93
N ALA A 322 -6.60 -12.19 -26.68
CA ALA A 322 -6.98 -10.87 -26.20
C ALA A 322 -6.29 -9.76 -27.02
N ILE A 323 -4.98 -9.85 -27.25
CA ILE A 323 -4.22 -8.89 -28.05
C ILE A 323 -4.68 -8.88 -29.51
N LEU A 324 -4.92 -10.06 -30.10
CA LEU A 324 -5.44 -10.17 -31.47
C LEU A 324 -6.80 -9.49 -31.61
N LEU A 325 -7.72 -9.74 -30.66
CA LEU A 325 -9.06 -9.18 -30.67
C LEU A 325 -9.02 -7.66 -30.43
N THR A 326 -8.28 -7.21 -29.42
CA THR A 326 -8.19 -5.78 -29.08
C THR A 326 -7.52 -4.97 -30.17
N SER A 327 -6.55 -5.54 -30.89
CA SER A 327 -5.92 -4.86 -32.04
C SER A 327 -6.93 -4.47 -33.13
N TRP A 328 -8.04 -5.21 -33.25
CA TRP A 328 -9.12 -4.92 -34.19
C TRP A 328 -10.25 -4.07 -33.59
N THR A 329 -10.66 -4.37 -32.36
CA THR A 329 -11.83 -3.72 -31.73
C THR A 329 -11.50 -2.33 -31.19
N GLU A 330 -10.29 -2.11 -30.68
CA GLU A 330 -9.91 -0.82 -30.09
C GLU A 330 -9.43 0.17 -31.15
N LYS A 331 -10.14 1.29 -31.27
CA LYS A 331 -9.84 2.32 -32.29
C LYS A 331 -8.42 2.88 -32.16
N LYS A 332 -7.94 3.08 -30.92
CA LYS A 332 -6.58 3.61 -30.66
C LYS A 332 -5.47 2.62 -31.02
N GLN A 333 -5.74 1.31 -30.98
CA GLN A 333 -4.77 0.26 -31.29
C GLN A 333 -4.80 -0.18 -32.76
N ARG A 334 -5.87 0.18 -33.49
CA ARG A 334 -6.07 -0.19 -34.90
C ARG A 334 -5.16 0.62 -35.82
N ARG A 335 -4.10 -0.02 -36.33
CA ARG A 335 -3.18 0.52 -37.34
C ARG A 335 -3.59 0.10 -38.75
N LYS A 336 -3.08 0.80 -39.78
CA LYS A 336 -3.27 0.42 -41.19
C LYS A 336 -2.77 -1.02 -41.48
N SER A 337 -1.71 -1.45 -40.79
CA SER A 337 -1.12 -2.79 -40.88
C SER A 337 -1.78 -3.84 -39.98
N THR A 338 -2.79 -3.50 -39.17
CA THR A 338 -3.42 -4.48 -38.27
C THR A 338 -4.06 -5.63 -39.05
N ALA A 339 -4.77 -5.34 -40.15
CA ALA A 339 -5.39 -6.36 -40.98
C ALA A 339 -4.35 -7.35 -41.55
N THR A 340 -3.19 -6.84 -42.00
CA THR A 340 -2.10 -7.67 -42.51
C THR A 340 -1.46 -8.51 -41.41
N LEU A 341 -1.28 -7.96 -40.20
CA LEU A 341 -0.71 -8.69 -39.06
C LEU A 341 -1.67 -9.79 -38.56
N ILE A 342 -2.96 -9.52 -38.47
CA ILE A 342 -3.95 -10.55 -38.12
C ILE A 342 -3.96 -11.65 -39.19
N THR A 343 -3.97 -11.28 -40.47
CA THR A 343 -3.91 -12.24 -41.58
C THR A 343 -2.64 -13.10 -41.51
N LEU A 344 -1.49 -12.50 -41.21
CA LEU A 344 -0.23 -13.20 -40.99
C LEU A 344 -0.35 -14.21 -39.83
N ASN A 345 -0.92 -13.82 -38.69
CA ASN A 345 -1.13 -14.73 -37.55
C ASN A 345 -2.10 -15.86 -37.86
N VAL A 346 -3.12 -15.62 -38.71
CA VAL A 346 -4.05 -16.68 -39.16
C VAL A 346 -3.32 -17.67 -40.07
N VAL A 347 -2.53 -17.18 -41.03
CA VAL A 347 -1.74 -18.03 -41.94
C VAL A 347 -0.69 -18.84 -41.19
N PHE A 348 0.01 -18.21 -40.25
CA PHE A 348 1.05 -18.84 -39.43
C PHE A 348 0.55 -19.28 -38.06
N PHE A 349 -0.75 -19.55 -37.92
CA PHE A 349 -1.36 -19.97 -36.66
C PHE A 349 -0.68 -21.21 -36.03
N PRO A 350 -0.27 -22.24 -36.80
CA PRO A 350 0.46 -23.38 -36.24
C PRO A 350 1.80 -22.96 -35.59
N ILE A 351 2.48 -21.95 -36.14
CA ILE A 351 3.72 -21.42 -35.58
C ILE A 351 3.43 -20.67 -34.29
N LEU A 352 2.37 -19.85 -34.27
CA LEU A 352 1.94 -19.13 -33.06
C LEU A 352 1.62 -20.10 -31.92
N VAL A 353 0.83 -21.14 -32.18
CA VAL A 353 0.51 -22.17 -31.19
C VAL A 353 1.77 -22.89 -30.73
N THR A 354 2.73 -23.13 -31.63
CA THR A 354 4.03 -23.71 -31.27
C THR A 354 4.83 -22.78 -30.34
N PHE A 355 4.87 -21.47 -30.59
CA PHE A 355 5.51 -20.51 -29.70
C PHE A 355 4.84 -20.45 -28.33
N VAL A 356 3.50 -20.46 -28.28
CA VAL A 356 2.74 -20.53 -27.04
C VAL A 356 3.03 -21.84 -26.29
N ALA A 357 3.13 -22.96 -26.99
CA ALA A 357 3.45 -24.25 -26.39
C ALA A 357 4.89 -24.31 -25.84
N ILE A 358 5.88 -23.79 -26.57
CA ILE A 358 7.28 -23.71 -26.11
C ILE A 358 7.39 -22.76 -24.90
N SER A 359 6.74 -21.59 -24.96
CA SER A 359 6.67 -20.63 -23.85
C SER A 359 6.00 -21.25 -22.62
N ALA A 360 4.92 -22.02 -22.78
CA ALA A 360 4.29 -22.77 -21.71
C ALA A 360 5.26 -23.81 -21.12
N LEU A 361 5.89 -24.63 -21.96
CA LEU A 361 6.83 -25.67 -21.53
C LEU A 361 7.99 -25.11 -20.70
N LEU A 362 8.58 -24.00 -21.15
CA LEU A 362 9.68 -23.30 -20.49
C LEU A 362 9.22 -22.41 -19.33
N SER A 363 7.92 -22.34 -19.03
CA SER A 363 7.36 -21.40 -18.04
C SER A 363 7.83 -19.95 -18.28
N SER A 364 8.09 -19.59 -19.53
CA SER A 364 8.60 -18.27 -19.90
C SER A 364 7.46 -17.35 -20.33
N PRO A 365 7.59 -16.02 -20.23
CA PRO A 365 6.54 -15.11 -20.66
C PRO A 365 6.40 -15.07 -22.19
N LEU A 366 5.17 -14.90 -22.67
CA LEU A 366 4.86 -14.59 -24.06
C LEU A 366 4.97 -13.07 -24.26
N LEU A 367 5.92 -12.65 -25.08
CA LEU A 367 6.24 -11.23 -25.29
C LEU A 367 5.49 -10.70 -26.52
N PRO A 368 4.54 -9.76 -26.35
CA PRO A 368 3.93 -9.06 -27.48
C PRO A 368 4.79 -7.85 -27.88
N LEU A 369 5.50 -7.97 -28.98
CA LEU A 369 6.50 -6.99 -29.41
C LEU A 369 5.85 -5.62 -29.64
N PHE A 370 6.25 -4.61 -28.88
CA PHE A 370 5.66 -3.27 -28.89
C PHE A 370 4.13 -3.27 -28.73
N THR A 371 3.58 -4.25 -28.00
CA THR A 371 2.14 -4.50 -27.84
C THR A 371 1.37 -4.79 -29.14
N LEU A 372 2.09 -5.09 -30.22
CA LEU A 372 1.51 -5.55 -31.48
C LEU A 372 1.11 -7.03 -31.38
N PRO A 373 0.22 -7.52 -32.26
CA PRO A 373 -0.06 -8.94 -32.40
C PRO A 373 1.11 -9.67 -33.10
N VAL A 374 2.32 -9.53 -32.55
CA VAL A 374 3.54 -10.22 -32.97
C VAL A 374 4.17 -10.76 -31.70
N PHE A 375 4.23 -12.08 -31.59
CA PHE A 375 4.59 -12.75 -30.35
C PHE A 375 5.98 -13.37 -30.45
N LEU A 376 6.82 -13.07 -29.46
CA LEU A 376 8.10 -13.71 -29.24
C LEU A 376 8.09 -14.48 -27.91
N ILE A 377 8.99 -15.44 -27.78
CA ILE A 377 9.20 -16.17 -26.54
C ILE A 377 10.17 -15.34 -25.71
N GLY A 378 9.70 -14.77 -24.61
CA GLY A 378 10.58 -14.15 -23.62
C GLY A 378 11.39 -15.21 -22.88
N PHE A 379 12.49 -14.80 -22.25
CA PHE A 379 13.32 -15.73 -21.50
C PHE A 379 12.67 -16.13 -20.14
N PRO A 380 12.91 -17.35 -19.65
CA PRO A 380 12.38 -17.80 -18.38
C PRO A 380 12.99 -17.02 -17.21
N ARG A 381 12.15 -16.60 -16.27
CA ARG A 381 12.55 -15.81 -15.11
C ARG A 381 11.79 -16.25 -13.84
N PRO A 382 12.40 -16.15 -12.66
CA PRO A 382 11.75 -16.49 -11.39
C PRO A 382 10.50 -15.62 -11.17
N VAL A 383 9.48 -16.18 -10.53
CA VAL A 383 8.26 -15.44 -10.17
C VAL A 383 8.55 -14.38 -9.10
N ARG A 384 9.54 -14.65 -8.24
CA ARG A 384 9.99 -13.76 -7.17
C ARG A 384 11.10 -12.79 -7.63
N SER A 385 11.12 -12.36 -8.88
CA SER A 385 12.19 -11.47 -9.39
C SER A 385 12.13 -10.07 -8.75
N TRP A 386 13.01 -9.82 -7.78
CA TRP A 386 13.28 -8.48 -7.21
C TRP A 386 14.79 -8.27 -7.17
N PRO A 387 15.32 -7.12 -7.62
CA PRO A 387 16.72 -6.78 -7.41
C PRO A 387 17.04 -6.47 -5.93
N GLY A 388 16.02 -6.24 -5.07
CA GLY A 388 16.16 -5.97 -3.63
C GLY A 388 15.05 -6.59 -2.77
N PRO A 389 15.07 -6.42 -1.42
CA PRO A 389 14.00 -6.89 -0.55
C PRO A 389 12.67 -6.18 -0.88
N ALA A 390 11.55 -6.93 -0.81
CA ALA A 390 10.22 -6.37 -1.05
C ALA A 390 9.98 -5.13 -0.15
N GLY A 391 9.56 -4.02 -0.75
CA GLY A 391 9.39 -2.72 -0.05
C GLY A 391 10.55 -1.74 -0.20
N ALA A 392 11.70 -2.14 -0.76
CA ALA A 392 12.88 -1.27 -0.87
C ALA A 392 12.85 -0.29 -2.07
N ALA A 393 11.98 -0.50 -3.06
CA ALA A 393 12.03 0.21 -4.33
C ALA A 393 10.69 0.89 -4.67
N ALA A 394 10.22 1.76 -3.77
CA ALA A 394 9.06 2.64 -4.04
C ALA A 394 9.52 4.07 -4.33
N CYS A 395 8.85 4.73 -5.27
CA CYS A 395 9.01 6.15 -5.59
C CYS A 395 8.17 6.97 -4.59
N VAL A 396 8.72 7.22 -3.40
CA VAL A 396 7.99 7.89 -2.30
C VAL A 396 7.59 9.31 -2.72
N CYS A 397 6.30 9.65 -2.56
CA CYS A 397 5.77 10.99 -2.76
C CYS A 397 4.74 11.35 -1.67
N ALA A 398 4.09 12.51 -1.79
CA ALA A 398 3.10 12.98 -0.81
C ALA A 398 1.93 12.00 -0.60
N ASP A 399 1.60 11.21 -1.62
CA ASP A 399 0.50 10.25 -1.61
C ASP A 399 0.80 8.93 -0.89
N THR A 400 2.08 8.61 -0.70
CA THR A 400 2.55 7.37 -0.06
C THR A 400 1.93 7.18 1.33
N VAL A 401 1.65 8.27 2.05
CA VAL A 401 1.10 8.28 3.40
C VAL A 401 -0.27 7.62 3.47
N TYR A 402 -1.12 7.82 2.47
CA TYR A 402 -2.44 7.21 2.46
C TYR A 402 -2.38 5.70 2.27
N TYR A 403 -1.45 5.22 1.43
CA TYR A 403 -1.21 3.80 1.27
C TYR A 403 -0.64 3.19 2.56
N GLN A 404 0.26 3.89 3.24
CA GLN A 404 0.78 3.46 4.52
C GLN A 404 -0.31 3.30 5.59
N GLN A 405 -1.30 4.20 5.63
CA GLN A 405 -2.45 4.10 6.54
C GLN A 405 -3.39 2.93 6.16
N LEU A 406 -3.71 2.75 4.88
CA LEU A 406 -4.73 1.77 4.47
C LEU A 406 -4.23 0.31 4.51
N VAL A 407 -2.93 0.08 4.29
CA VAL A 407 -2.35 -1.26 4.10
C VAL A 407 -2.59 -2.20 5.30
N PRO A 408 -2.44 -1.78 6.56
CA PRO A 408 -2.80 -2.62 7.71
C PRO A 408 -4.26 -3.08 7.70
N SER A 409 -5.20 -2.17 7.42
CA SER A 409 -6.63 -2.51 7.36
C SER A 409 -6.94 -3.43 6.17
N LEU A 410 -6.34 -3.15 5.01
CA LEU A 410 -6.46 -3.97 3.81
C LEU A 410 -5.89 -5.38 4.03
N ALA A 411 -4.78 -5.52 4.76
CA ALA A 411 -4.20 -6.82 5.08
C ALA A 411 -5.13 -7.69 5.95
N VAL A 412 -5.81 -7.09 6.93
CA VAL A 412 -6.83 -7.78 7.75
C VAL A 412 -8.04 -8.18 6.89
N ALA A 413 -8.50 -7.29 6.01
CA ALA A 413 -9.60 -7.61 5.10
C ALA A 413 -9.21 -8.74 4.13
N LEU A 414 -7.99 -8.69 3.59
CA LEU A 414 -7.42 -9.70 2.71
C LEU A 414 -7.27 -11.05 3.41
N GLN A 415 -6.89 -11.05 4.69
CA GLN A 415 -6.84 -12.26 5.52
C GLN A 415 -8.18 -13.00 5.52
N SER A 416 -9.26 -12.27 5.80
CA SER A 416 -10.61 -12.85 5.84
C SER A 416 -11.03 -13.41 4.47
N ALA A 417 -10.69 -12.70 3.39
CA ALA A 417 -11.02 -13.09 2.02
C ALA A 417 -10.23 -14.29 1.51
N LEU A 418 -8.93 -14.34 1.77
CA LEU A 418 -8.07 -15.49 1.44
C LEU A 418 -8.47 -16.73 2.25
N ALA A 419 -8.77 -16.56 3.54
CA ALA A 419 -9.21 -17.66 4.40
C ALA A 419 -10.60 -18.21 3.97
N ALA A 420 -11.54 -17.35 3.60
CA ALA A 420 -12.85 -17.75 3.09
C ALA A 420 -12.77 -18.38 1.68
N GLY A 421 -11.80 -17.94 0.87
CA GLY A 421 -11.65 -18.35 -0.54
C GLY A 421 -12.39 -17.49 -1.54
N SER A 422 -12.81 -16.28 -1.17
CA SER A 422 -13.54 -15.36 -2.06
C SER A 422 -12.68 -14.85 -3.23
N LEU A 423 -11.36 -14.80 -3.05
CA LEU A 423 -10.39 -14.47 -4.12
C LEU A 423 -10.11 -15.64 -5.09
N GLY A 424 -10.75 -16.79 -4.88
CA GLY A 424 -10.52 -17.99 -5.66
C GLY A 424 -9.21 -18.70 -5.31
N LEU A 425 -8.61 -19.38 -6.30
CA LEU A 425 -7.35 -20.11 -6.11
C LEU A 425 -6.19 -19.11 -6.20
N SER A 426 -5.65 -18.72 -5.04
CA SER A 426 -4.44 -17.90 -4.93
C SER A 426 -3.20 -18.78 -4.98
N LEU A 427 -2.46 -18.69 -6.09
CA LEU A 427 -1.17 -19.32 -6.30
C LEU A 427 -0.05 -18.27 -6.19
N PRO A 428 1.18 -18.65 -5.81
CA PRO A 428 2.34 -17.78 -5.96
C PRO A 428 2.42 -17.22 -7.39
N GLY A 429 2.70 -15.92 -7.52
CA GLY A 429 2.66 -15.20 -8.81
C GLY A 429 1.29 -14.71 -9.24
N SER A 430 0.24 -14.88 -8.42
CA SER A 430 -1.07 -14.28 -8.71
C SER A 430 -1.06 -12.78 -8.41
N HIS A 431 -1.64 -12.00 -9.31
CA HIS A 431 -1.80 -10.55 -9.21
C HIS A 431 -3.27 -10.18 -8.98
N TYR A 432 -3.51 -9.26 -8.05
CA TYR A 432 -4.82 -8.69 -7.79
C TYR A 432 -4.75 -7.16 -7.86
N LEU A 433 -5.80 -6.55 -8.38
CA LEU A 433 -5.99 -5.12 -8.45
C LEU A 433 -7.16 -4.74 -7.55
N CYS A 434 -6.91 -3.81 -6.64
CA CYS A 434 -7.91 -3.21 -5.78
C CYS A 434 -8.15 -1.77 -6.21
N ARG A 435 -9.43 -1.36 -6.21
CA ARG A 435 -9.87 -0.04 -6.65
C ARG A 435 -10.81 0.59 -5.63
N PHE A 436 -10.56 1.85 -5.31
CA PHE A 436 -11.49 2.70 -4.56
C PHE A 436 -11.24 4.19 -4.87
N GLN A 437 -12.27 4.93 -5.32
CA GLN A 437 -12.21 6.37 -5.67
C GLN A 437 -11.08 6.75 -6.63
N ASP A 438 -9.93 7.23 -6.16
CA ASP A 438 -8.76 7.58 -6.98
C ASP A 438 -7.55 6.68 -6.63
N ARG A 439 -7.76 5.71 -5.72
CA ARG A 439 -6.71 4.83 -5.20
C ARG A 439 -6.72 3.51 -5.94
N LEU A 440 -5.53 3.10 -6.38
CA LEU A 440 -5.28 1.80 -6.97
C LEU A 440 -4.21 1.08 -6.16
N MET A 441 -4.53 -0.14 -5.71
CA MET A 441 -3.59 -0.97 -4.98
C MET A 441 -3.35 -2.27 -5.74
N TRP A 442 -2.08 -2.62 -5.89
CA TRP A 442 -1.65 -3.83 -6.55
C TRP A 442 -1.17 -4.84 -5.52
N ILE A 443 -1.76 -6.03 -5.51
CA ILE A 443 -1.40 -7.10 -4.57
C ILE A 443 -0.76 -8.24 -5.34
N LEU A 444 0.46 -8.61 -4.95
CA LEU A 444 1.19 -9.76 -5.49
C LEU A 444 1.33 -10.83 -4.39
N VAL A 445 0.86 -12.03 -4.69
CA VAL A 445 1.07 -13.21 -3.85
C VAL A 445 2.45 -13.79 -4.15
N LEU A 446 3.36 -13.72 -3.18
CA LEU A 446 4.75 -14.17 -3.35
C LEU A 446 4.95 -15.60 -2.85
N GLU A 447 4.31 -15.95 -1.74
CA GLU A 447 4.46 -17.27 -1.14
C GLU A 447 3.15 -17.70 -0.49
N ARG A 448 2.94 -19.01 -0.48
CA ARG A 448 1.81 -19.63 0.20
C ARG A 448 2.29 -20.92 0.85
N GLY A 449 1.95 -21.13 2.12
CA GLY A 449 2.20 -22.37 2.84
C GLY A 449 1.00 -22.80 3.68
N PHE A 450 1.25 -23.68 4.66
CA PHE A 450 0.18 -24.18 5.52
C PHE A 450 -0.32 -23.05 6.42
N THR A 451 -1.59 -22.69 6.27
CA THR A 451 -2.28 -21.62 7.02
C THR A 451 -1.61 -20.25 6.95
N TYR A 452 -0.84 -19.93 5.90
CA TYR A 452 -0.33 -18.57 5.67
C TYR A 452 -0.15 -18.23 4.19
N CYS A 453 -0.13 -16.92 3.90
CA CYS A 453 0.18 -16.34 2.61
C CYS A 453 1.07 -15.11 2.80
N CYS A 454 2.17 -15.00 2.05
CA CYS A 454 2.99 -13.80 2.03
C CYS A 454 2.63 -12.96 0.80
N VAL A 455 2.27 -11.70 1.04
CA VAL A 455 1.85 -10.77 -0.01
C VAL A 455 2.70 -9.51 0.00
N ASN A 456 2.86 -8.89 -1.16
CA ASN A 456 3.37 -7.54 -1.30
C ASN A 456 2.23 -6.66 -1.84
N ILE A 457 2.00 -5.53 -1.17
CA ILE A 457 0.96 -4.57 -1.55
C ILE A 457 1.66 -3.30 -2.02
N LYS A 458 1.35 -2.87 -3.23
CA LYS A 458 1.84 -1.61 -3.81
C LYS A 458 0.70 -0.62 -3.99
N GLY A 459 1.02 0.66 -3.84
CA GLY A 459 0.14 1.77 -4.22
C GLY A 459 0.62 2.38 -5.53
N LEU A 460 -0.32 2.69 -6.43
CA LEU A 460 -0.04 3.44 -7.66
C LEU A 460 -0.27 4.95 -7.42
N GLU A 461 0.18 5.82 -8.32
CA GLU A 461 -0.07 7.27 -8.20
C GLU A 461 -1.57 7.57 -8.16
N LEU A 462 -1.99 8.52 -7.31
CA LEU A 462 -3.38 9.00 -7.31
C LEU A 462 -3.63 10.00 -8.44
N GLN A 463 -2.63 10.80 -8.81
CA GLN A 463 -2.74 11.75 -9.91
C GLN A 463 -2.38 11.05 -11.23
N GLU A 464 -3.42 10.52 -11.87
CA GLU A 464 -3.28 9.75 -13.09
C GLU A 464 -3.14 10.64 -14.32
N THR A 465 -2.17 10.36 -15.21
CA THR A 465 -2.19 10.98 -16.55
C THR A 465 -3.45 10.54 -17.30
N SER A 466 -3.87 11.30 -18.32
CA SER A 466 -5.06 10.99 -19.13
C SER A 466 -5.14 9.54 -19.66
N CYS A 467 -3.98 8.90 -19.84
CA CYS A 467 -3.87 7.52 -20.26
C CYS A 467 -4.11 6.52 -19.10
N HIS A 468 -3.64 6.81 -17.89
CA HIS A 468 -3.95 6.03 -16.69
C HIS A 468 -5.45 6.14 -16.37
N ALA A 469 -6.02 7.35 -16.43
CA ALA A 469 -7.43 7.60 -16.17
C ALA A 469 -8.35 6.80 -17.11
N ALA A 470 -7.96 6.64 -18.37
CA ALA A 470 -8.70 5.80 -19.33
C ALA A 470 -8.67 4.30 -18.97
N GLU A 471 -7.56 3.81 -18.41
CA GLU A 471 -7.46 2.43 -17.92
C GLU A 471 -8.22 2.24 -16.60
N ALA A 472 -8.13 3.20 -15.67
CA ALA A 472 -8.87 3.21 -14.41
C ALA A 472 -10.39 3.25 -14.64
N HIS A 473 -10.87 4.10 -15.56
CA HIS A 473 -12.29 4.11 -15.96
C HIS A 473 -12.74 2.74 -16.50
N ARG A 474 -11.87 2.04 -17.25
CA ARG A 474 -12.19 0.70 -17.74
C ARG A 474 -12.27 -0.33 -16.59
N VAL A 475 -11.46 -0.17 -15.55
CA VAL A 475 -11.57 -0.97 -14.31
C VAL A 475 -12.90 -0.68 -13.61
N ASP A 476 -13.27 0.60 -13.50
CA ASP A 476 -14.53 1.05 -12.87
C ASP A 476 -15.74 0.47 -13.63
N GLU A 477 -15.76 0.52 -14.96
CA GLU A 477 -16.82 -0.12 -15.77
C GLU A 477 -16.98 -1.62 -15.49
N ILE A 478 -15.86 -2.36 -15.38
CA ILE A 478 -15.87 -3.81 -15.11
C ILE A 478 -16.43 -4.08 -13.70
N PHE A 479 -16.07 -3.25 -12.73
CA PHE A 479 -16.50 -3.41 -11.35
C PHE A 479 -17.95 -2.94 -11.13
N GLU A 480 -18.38 -1.83 -11.72
CA GLU A 480 -19.79 -1.40 -11.71
C GLU A 480 -20.69 -2.47 -12.33
N MET A 481 -20.23 -3.13 -13.40
CA MET A 481 -20.95 -4.25 -14.00
C MET A 481 -21.10 -5.45 -13.04
N ALA A 482 -20.04 -5.76 -12.29
CA ALA A 482 -20.01 -6.90 -11.39
C ALA A 482 -20.76 -6.64 -10.06
N PHE A 483 -20.65 -5.43 -9.52
CA PHE A 483 -20.99 -5.10 -8.14
C PHE A 483 -22.20 -4.17 -8.00
N GLU A 484 -22.43 -3.24 -8.93
CA GLU A 484 -23.40 -2.14 -8.73
C GLU A 484 -24.68 -2.25 -9.55
N HIS A 485 -24.79 -3.24 -10.45
CA HIS A 485 -25.90 -3.32 -11.39
C HIS A 485 -27.28 -3.33 -10.74
N GLN A 486 -28.05 -2.28 -11.06
CA GLN A 486 -29.45 -2.07 -10.73
C GLN A 486 -30.35 -3.17 -11.28
N GLU A 487 -31.39 -3.46 -10.51
CA GLU A 487 -32.58 -4.28 -10.75
C GLU A 487 -32.92 -4.59 -12.22
N HIS A 488 -32.19 -5.53 -12.82
CA HIS A 488 -32.67 -6.24 -14.01
C HIS A 488 -33.11 -7.64 -13.61
N THR A 489 -34.39 -7.89 -13.82
CA THR A 489 -35.24 -9.03 -13.42
C THR A 489 -34.80 -10.41 -13.95
N LYS A 490 -33.61 -10.54 -14.53
CA LYS A 490 -33.10 -11.82 -15.04
C LYS A 490 -32.32 -12.55 -13.95
N ILE A 491 -32.79 -13.75 -13.60
CA ILE A 491 -32.21 -14.65 -12.59
C ILE A 491 -30.76 -15.06 -12.95
N VAL A 492 -30.37 -14.97 -14.21
CA VAL A 492 -29.03 -15.30 -14.72
C VAL A 492 -28.53 -14.18 -15.63
N SER A 493 -27.58 -13.39 -15.17
CA SER A 493 -26.84 -12.42 -15.99
C SER A 493 -25.48 -13.00 -16.40
N LEU A 494 -25.11 -12.81 -17.67
CA LEU A 494 -23.84 -13.26 -18.22
C LEU A 494 -22.74 -12.23 -17.95
N ASN A 495 -21.52 -12.72 -17.70
CA ASN A 495 -20.34 -11.89 -17.62
C ASN A 495 -19.89 -11.46 -19.02
N HIS A 496 -20.11 -10.19 -19.38
CA HIS A 496 -19.64 -9.63 -20.65
C HIS A 496 -18.11 -9.50 -20.73
N HIS A 497 -17.42 -9.63 -19.60
CA HIS A 497 -15.97 -9.49 -19.47
C HIS A 497 -15.25 -10.80 -19.18
N PHE A 498 -15.86 -11.96 -19.48
CA PHE A 498 -15.28 -13.28 -19.21
C PHE A 498 -13.88 -13.50 -19.84
N GLY A 499 -13.60 -12.86 -20.97
CA GLY A 499 -12.31 -12.94 -21.67
C GLY A 499 -11.35 -11.79 -21.38
N ASN A 500 -11.71 -10.85 -20.49
CA ASN A 500 -10.83 -9.74 -20.13
C ASN A 500 -9.71 -10.21 -19.20
N ILE A 501 -8.64 -9.40 -19.12
CA ILE A 501 -7.51 -9.68 -18.23
C ILE A 501 -7.88 -9.50 -16.76
N LEU A 502 -8.79 -8.58 -16.45
CA LEU A 502 -9.29 -8.37 -15.11
C LEU A 502 -10.57 -9.19 -14.89
N THR A 503 -10.53 -10.08 -13.91
CA THR A 503 -11.68 -10.87 -13.45
C THR A 503 -12.12 -10.39 -12.07
N PRO A 504 -13.34 -9.86 -11.91
CA PRO A 504 -13.82 -9.39 -10.61
C PRO A 504 -13.99 -10.56 -9.63
N CYS A 505 -13.48 -10.39 -8.41
CA CYS A 505 -13.43 -11.47 -7.40
C CYS A 505 -14.37 -11.22 -6.24
N THR A 506 -14.19 -10.11 -5.52
CA THR A 506 -14.93 -9.79 -4.30
C THR A 506 -14.78 -8.31 -3.94
N VAL A 507 -15.55 -7.87 -2.96
CA VAL A 507 -15.40 -6.58 -2.28
C VAL A 507 -14.87 -6.79 -0.87
N LEU A 508 -14.00 -5.89 -0.41
CA LEU A 508 -13.34 -5.93 0.90
C LEU A 508 -13.70 -4.67 1.71
N PRO A 509 -14.16 -4.82 2.95
CA PRO A 509 -14.34 -3.67 3.84
C PRO A 509 -13.00 -3.24 4.43
N VAL A 510 -12.62 -2.00 4.17
CA VAL A 510 -11.32 -1.42 4.57
C VAL A 510 -11.57 -0.07 5.21
N ARG A 511 -10.89 0.19 6.34
CA ARG A 511 -10.91 1.49 7.02
C ARG A 511 -9.92 2.42 6.32
N LEU A 512 -10.44 3.40 5.58
CA LEU A 512 -9.65 4.33 4.78
C LEU A 512 -10.32 5.70 4.68
N TYR A 513 -9.57 6.69 4.22
CA TYR A 513 -10.09 8.04 3.98
C TYR A 513 -10.82 8.14 2.63
N SER A 514 -12.10 8.51 2.69
CA SER A 514 -12.82 9.05 1.54
C SER A 514 -12.37 10.48 1.27
N ASP A 515 -12.15 10.81 0.00
CA ASP A 515 -11.79 12.15 -0.46
C ASP A 515 -13.01 12.85 -1.05
N ALA A 516 -13.35 14.01 -0.51
CA ALA A 516 -14.43 14.86 -1.00
C ALA A 516 -13.88 16.25 -1.33
N ARG A 517 -14.01 16.65 -2.60
CA ARG A 517 -13.65 17.99 -3.08
C ARG A 517 -14.90 18.80 -3.33
N SER A 518 -14.97 20.00 -2.76
CA SER A 518 -16.05 20.96 -2.98
C SER A 518 -15.50 22.25 -3.55
N VAL A 519 -16.24 22.87 -4.47
CA VAL A 519 -15.96 24.22 -4.94
C VAL A 519 -16.49 25.20 -3.91
N LEU A 520 -15.64 26.10 -3.43
CA LEU A 520 -15.98 27.10 -2.40
C LEU A 520 -16.33 28.47 -3.00
N SER A 521 -16.42 28.57 -4.34
CA SER A 521 -16.92 29.76 -5.03
C SER A 521 -18.33 30.09 -4.54
N GLY A 522 -18.54 31.36 -4.19
CA GLY A 522 -19.78 31.83 -3.56
C GLY A 522 -19.85 31.64 -2.04
N ILE A 523 -19.00 30.80 -1.41
CA ILE A 523 -18.82 30.78 0.04
C ILE A 523 -17.72 31.78 0.42
N ILE A 524 -16.53 31.65 -0.18
CA ILE A 524 -15.39 32.54 0.10
C ILE A 524 -15.57 33.93 -0.53
N ASP A 525 -16.34 34.02 -1.62
CA ASP A 525 -16.60 35.29 -2.32
C ASP A 525 -17.80 36.05 -1.75
N SER A 526 -18.61 35.40 -0.90
CA SER A 526 -19.79 36.03 -0.30
C SER A 526 -19.40 37.16 0.64
N HIS A 527 -19.90 38.35 0.35
CA HIS A 527 -19.63 39.55 1.13
C HIS A 527 -20.19 39.47 2.56
N GLU A 528 -21.25 38.68 2.79
CA GLU A 528 -21.79 38.44 4.14
C GLU A 528 -20.85 37.55 4.96
N ASN A 529 -20.38 36.44 4.39
CA ASN A 529 -19.45 35.53 5.05
C ASN A 529 -18.12 36.23 5.42
N LEU A 530 -17.57 37.02 4.49
CA LEU A 530 -16.33 37.76 4.71
C LEU A 530 -16.46 38.88 5.76
N LYS A 531 -17.66 39.44 5.96
CA LYS A 531 -17.93 40.39 7.06
C LYS A 531 -17.88 39.67 8.41
N HIS A 532 -18.54 38.52 8.52
CA HIS A 532 -18.59 37.75 9.76
C HIS A 532 -17.27 37.08 10.12
N LEU A 533 -16.39 36.81 9.14
CA LEU A 533 -15.08 36.18 9.34
C LEU A 533 -14.23 36.87 10.42
N LYS A 534 -14.18 38.21 10.44
CA LYS A 534 -13.39 38.97 11.43
C LYS A 534 -13.97 38.81 12.85
N ASP A 535 -15.29 38.87 12.98
CA ASP A 535 -15.96 38.76 14.27
C ASP A 535 -15.88 37.33 14.84
N ASP A 536 -16.00 36.33 13.97
CA ASP A 536 -15.81 34.93 14.34
C ASP A 536 -14.35 34.64 14.70
N PHE A 537 -13.39 35.21 13.97
CA PHE A 537 -11.96 35.07 14.28
C PHE A 537 -11.64 35.51 15.70
N ILE A 538 -12.19 36.64 16.13
CA ILE A 538 -12.01 37.14 17.51
C ILE A 538 -12.54 36.12 18.52
N LYS A 539 -13.74 35.56 18.30
CA LYS A 539 -14.33 34.54 19.21
C LYS A 539 -13.47 33.27 19.28
N VAL A 540 -13.01 32.77 18.13
CA VAL A 540 -12.19 31.55 18.04
C VAL A 540 -10.80 31.77 18.67
N LEU A 541 -10.19 32.93 18.43
CA LEU A 541 -8.89 33.26 19.01
C LEU A 541 -8.95 33.41 20.54
N VAL A 542 -10.02 34.03 21.07
CA VAL A 542 -10.25 34.08 22.53
C VAL A 542 -10.31 32.67 23.11
N TRP A 543 -11.09 31.77 22.48
CA TRP A 543 -11.19 30.38 22.90
C TRP A 543 -9.82 29.67 22.89
N MET A 544 -9.06 29.81 21.80
CA MET A 544 -7.72 29.22 21.66
C MET A 544 -6.75 29.70 22.74
N LEU A 545 -6.72 31.01 23.03
CA LEU A 545 -5.84 31.59 24.03
C LEU A 545 -6.22 31.17 25.46
N VAL A 546 -7.52 31.18 25.79
CA VAL A 546 -8.02 30.72 27.10
C VAL A 546 -7.66 29.25 27.32
N GLN A 547 -7.89 28.39 26.32
CA GLN A 547 -7.53 26.97 26.37
C GLN A 547 -6.02 26.75 26.50
N TYR A 548 -5.20 27.52 25.76
CA TYR A 548 -3.74 27.46 25.88
C TYR A 548 -3.27 27.83 27.29
N CYS A 549 -3.73 28.97 27.83
CA CYS A 549 -3.36 29.41 29.18
C CYS A 549 -3.81 28.41 30.25
N TYR A 550 -5.02 27.85 30.11
CA TYR A 550 -5.54 26.82 31.02
C TYR A 550 -4.79 25.47 30.92
N LYS A 551 -4.40 25.02 29.71
CA LYS A 551 -3.55 23.83 29.54
C LYS A 551 -2.15 24.05 30.12
N LYS A 552 -1.62 25.28 30.01
CA LYS A 552 -0.31 25.67 30.56
C LYS A 552 -0.31 25.67 32.09
N SER A 553 -1.36 26.19 32.74
CA SER A 553 -1.48 26.19 34.19
C SER A 553 -1.50 24.76 34.77
N LYS A 554 -2.20 23.82 34.12
CA LYS A 554 -2.19 22.40 34.52
C LYS A 554 -0.80 21.76 34.50
N LYS A 555 0.01 22.07 33.48
CA LYS A 555 1.38 21.52 33.37
C LYS A 555 2.28 22.06 34.48
N TRP A 556 2.18 23.35 34.79
CA TRP A 556 3.00 24.00 35.82
C TRP A 556 2.82 23.35 37.21
N GLU A 557 1.58 23.05 37.59
CA GLU A 557 1.29 22.43 38.90
C GLU A 557 1.73 20.95 38.97
N SER A 558 1.64 20.20 37.87
CA SER A 558 2.16 18.82 37.81
C SER A 558 3.69 18.73 38.01
N LEU A 559 4.40 19.76 37.54
CA LEU A 559 5.85 19.92 37.74
C LEU A 559 6.18 20.32 39.18
N GLU A 560 5.39 21.23 39.79
CA GLU A 560 5.58 21.61 41.20
C GLU A 560 5.27 20.46 42.18
N ILE A 561 4.27 19.62 41.90
CA ILE A 561 3.95 18.43 42.71
C ILE A 561 5.09 17.40 42.63
N ALA A 562 5.67 17.18 41.44
CA ALA A 562 6.82 16.31 41.25
C ALA A 562 8.09 16.84 41.96
N ASP A 563 8.32 18.16 41.94
CA ASP A 563 9.43 18.80 42.67
C ASP A 563 9.25 18.76 44.20
N LYS A 564 8.01 18.86 44.69
CA LYS A 564 7.70 18.71 46.13
C LYS A 564 7.90 17.27 46.62
N THR A 565 7.77 16.26 45.75
CA THR A 565 8.05 14.86 46.11
C THR A 565 9.55 14.54 46.15
N GLN A 566 10.39 15.30 45.44
CA GLN A 566 11.85 15.11 45.45
C GLN A 566 12.59 15.88 46.55
N LYS A 567 12.00 16.92 47.14
CA LYS A 567 12.65 17.74 48.20
C LYS A 567 12.55 17.18 49.63
N GLY A 568 12.18 15.91 49.78
CA GLY A 568 12.03 15.23 51.06
C GLY A 568 13.18 14.29 51.45
N SER A 569 14.46 14.64 51.27
CA SER A 569 15.57 13.97 51.99
C SER A 569 16.94 14.68 51.87
N PHE A 570 17.48 15.05 53.04
CA PHE A 570 18.88 15.34 53.43
C PHE A 570 19.50 16.75 53.28
N PRO A 571 20.37 17.18 54.25
CA PRO A 571 20.80 18.57 54.43
C PRO A 571 22.15 18.92 53.79
N ALA A 572 22.42 20.22 53.74
CA ALA A 572 23.50 20.90 53.03
C ALA A 572 24.94 20.72 53.59
N ASN A 573 25.94 20.79 52.69
CA ASN A 573 27.23 21.49 52.88
C ASN A 573 28.07 21.57 51.56
N PRO A 574 29.13 22.42 51.47
CA PRO A 574 29.26 23.38 50.37
C PRO A 574 30.46 23.21 49.40
N CYS A 575 30.33 23.87 48.25
CA CYS A 575 31.36 24.46 47.36
C CYS A 575 32.17 23.59 46.36
N SER A 576 32.03 23.99 45.09
CA SER A 576 33.09 24.30 44.10
C SER A 576 33.19 23.46 42.81
N SER A 577 33.33 24.23 41.72
CA SER A 577 33.94 23.96 40.41
C SER A 577 33.07 23.46 39.23
N ALA A 578 33.03 24.35 38.23
CA ALA A 578 33.23 24.13 36.79
C ALA A 578 32.18 23.40 35.95
N VAL A 579 31.53 24.21 35.10
CA VAL A 579 31.31 24.06 33.65
C VAL A 579 30.79 22.71 33.14
N GLU A 580 29.54 22.71 32.64
CA GLU A 580 29.22 22.10 31.35
C GLU A 580 27.98 22.75 30.72
N ARG A 581 28.18 23.40 29.56
CA ARG A 581 27.15 23.94 28.68
C ARG A 581 26.52 22.77 27.92
N SER A 582 25.21 22.53 28.09
CA SER A 582 24.45 21.72 27.14
C SER A 582 24.12 22.56 25.89
N ARG A 583 24.35 21.95 24.73
CA ARG A 583 24.29 22.51 23.38
C ARG A 583 22.84 22.80 22.97
N SER A 584 22.60 24.01 22.45
CA SER A 584 21.43 24.35 21.65
C SER A 584 21.47 23.61 20.31
N LEU A 585 20.40 22.89 19.98
CA LEU A 585 20.14 22.46 18.60
C LEU A 585 19.98 23.72 17.72
N ARG A 586 20.63 23.70 16.56
CA ARG A 586 20.44 24.70 15.50
C ARG A 586 19.24 24.25 14.67
N ASP A 587 18.21 25.08 14.64
CA ASP A 587 17.18 25.05 13.60
C ASP A 587 17.62 26.07 12.54
N ASP A 588 18.20 25.58 11.46
CA ASP A 588 18.36 26.33 10.21
C ASP A 588 17.20 25.93 9.30
N ASP A 589 16.07 26.63 9.39
CA ASP A 589 15.02 26.60 8.37
C ASP A 589 14.82 28.05 7.86
N SER A 590 15.63 28.41 6.87
CA SER A 590 15.37 29.56 6.03
C SER A 590 14.21 29.22 5.08
N PHE A 591 13.07 29.89 5.25
CA PHE A 591 11.99 29.91 4.27
C PHE A 591 12.54 30.40 2.92
N SER A 592 12.71 29.47 1.97
CA SER A 592 12.86 29.80 0.56
C SER A 592 11.46 29.90 -0.06
N VAL A 593 11.25 30.94 -0.85
CA VAL A 593 9.95 31.30 -1.47
C VAL A 593 9.79 30.67 -2.86
N ASP A 594 10.67 29.77 -3.26
CA ASP A 594 10.61 29.10 -4.57
C ASP A 594 10.32 27.61 -4.40
N THR A 595 9.06 27.29 -4.10
CA THR A 595 8.43 25.96 -4.30
C THR A 595 6.92 26.10 -4.05
N ILE A 596 6.27 26.92 -4.89
CA ILE A 596 4.80 26.98 -5.03
C ILE A 596 4.48 26.49 -6.46
N GLU A 597 4.97 25.31 -6.78
CA GLU A 597 4.60 24.55 -7.98
C GLU A 597 4.59 23.08 -7.56
N ASP A 598 3.53 22.70 -6.86
CA ASP A 598 3.00 21.34 -6.84
C ASP A 598 1.57 21.47 -6.33
N TRP A 599 0.62 20.90 -7.08
CA TRP A 599 -0.85 21.07 -6.99
C TRP A 599 -1.48 22.26 -7.75
N THR A 600 -1.01 22.50 -8.97
CA THR A 600 -1.84 23.11 -10.03
C THR A 600 -2.57 22.00 -10.80
N ASP A 601 -3.91 22.01 -10.79
CA ASP A 601 -4.71 21.16 -11.66
C ASP A 601 -4.59 21.70 -13.10
N ASP A 602 -3.62 21.21 -13.87
CA ASP A 602 -3.65 21.30 -15.34
C ASP A 602 -4.63 20.27 -15.90
N SER A 603 -5.90 20.46 -15.58
CA SER A 603 -7.00 19.70 -16.16
C SER A 603 -7.92 20.64 -16.94
N ASP A 604 -7.56 20.92 -18.20
CA ASP A 604 -8.55 21.16 -19.25
C ASP A 604 -7.96 20.85 -20.63
N VAL A 605 -8.09 19.57 -20.98
CA VAL A 605 -8.19 19.12 -22.37
C VAL A 605 -9.54 19.64 -22.88
N PHE A 606 -9.57 20.76 -23.63
CA PHE A 606 -10.45 21.08 -24.77
C PHE A 606 -10.52 22.61 -24.98
N GLY A 607 -9.90 23.09 -26.07
CA GLY A 607 -10.06 24.47 -26.55
C GLY A 607 -9.49 24.64 -27.96
N LEU A 608 -10.37 24.71 -28.95
CA LEU A 608 -10.07 24.94 -30.37
C LEU A 608 -9.24 26.23 -30.57
N GLU A 609 -8.09 26.12 -31.24
CA GLU A 609 -7.35 27.29 -31.74
C GLU A 609 -8.17 28.05 -32.79
N PRO A 610 -8.37 29.38 -32.65
CA PRO A 610 -8.56 30.25 -33.78
C PRO A 610 -7.19 30.79 -34.21
N GLY A 611 -6.76 30.37 -35.40
CA GLY A 611 -5.52 30.84 -36.01
C GLY A 611 -5.46 32.35 -36.21
N GLY A 612 -4.24 32.90 -36.21
CA GLY A 612 -4.06 34.30 -36.52
C GLY A 612 -2.66 34.86 -36.35
N ARG A 613 -1.91 34.80 -37.47
CA ARG A 613 -0.86 35.77 -37.91
C ARG A 613 0.51 35.68 -37.26
N GLY A 614 1.41 35.11 -38.06
CA GLY A 614 2.85 35.21 -37.86
C GLY A 614 3.41 36.62 -37.99
N ARG A 615 4.62 36.75 -37.47
CA ARG A 615 5.55 37.79 -37.86
C ARG A 615 6.97 37.28 -37.71
N ASP A 616 7.59 37.04 -38.86
CA ASP A 616 9.03 36.87 -39.01
C ASP A 616 9.78 38.08 -38.47
N ARG A 617 10.90 37.84 -37.77
CA ARG A 617 12.07 38.73 -37.86
C ARG A 617 13.35 37.93 -37.65
N LYS A 618 14.15 37.88 -38.72
CA LYS A 618 15.53 37.41 -38.78
C LYS A 618 16.51 38.46 -38.22
N GLU A 619 17.72 37.95 -37.94
CA GLU A 619 19.07 38.55 -38.06
C GLU A 619 19.82 38.67 -36.72
N THR A 620 20.79 37.79 -36.40
CA THR A 620 22.19 37.59 -36.85
C THR A 620 23.17 38.02 -35.76
N GLY A 621 24.16 37.18 -35.45
CA GLY A 621 25.34 37.58 -34.67
C GLY A 621 26.08 36.40 -34.04
N GLN A 622 27.13 35.94 -34.71
CA GLN A 622 28.07 34.90 -34.28
C GLN A 622 28.77 35.22 -32.96
N LEU A 623 29.06 34.21 -32.13
CA LEU A 623 30.44 33.99 -31.67
C LEU A 623 30.70 32.54 -31.25
N VAL A 624 31.87 32.09 -31.70
CA VAL A 624 32.57 30.81 -31.57
C VAL A 624 32.72 30.31 -30.13
N MET A 625 32.49 29.01 -29.89
CA MET A 625 33.32 28.21 -28.97
C MET A 625 33.50 26.77 -29.48
N THR A 626 34.76 26.36 -29.38
CA THR A 626 35.38 25.08 -29.75
C THR A 626 34.89 23.89 -28.91
N PRO A 627 35.00 22.65 -29.43
CA PRO A 627 34.46 21.46 -28.80
C PRO A 627 35.40 20.94 -27.69
N LYS A 628 34.84 20.57 -26.54
CA LYS A 628 35.47 19.62 -25.62
C LYS A 628 34.62 18.36 -25.58
N THR A 629 35.11 17.37 -26.33
CA THR A 629 34.81 15.95 -26.18
C THR A 629 35.06 15.50 -24.74
N HIS A 630 34.00 15.07 -24.06
CA HIS A 630 34.08 14.02 -23.05
C HIS A 630 33.18 12.88 -23.53
N LEU A 631 33.84 11.77 -23.89
CA LEU A 631 33.22 10.48 -24.14
C LEU A 631 32.67 9.95 -22.81
N SER A 632 31.35 10.00 -22.64
CA SER A 632 30.66 9.23 -21.61
C SER A 632 30.31 7.85 -22.18
N ILE A 633 30.75 6.82 -21.46
CA ILE A 633 30.44 5.42 -21.72
C ILE A 633 28.94 5.20 -21.42
N PRO A 634 28.19 4.43 -22.22
CA PRO A 634 26.79 4.11 -21.91
C PRO A 634 26.72 3.15 -20.71
N GLY A 635 25.92 3.49 -19.69
CA GLY A 635 25.53 2.53 -18.64
C GLY A 635 26.25 2.59 -17.29
N SER A 636 26.59 3.77 -16.76
CA SER A 636 26.89 3.90 -15.32
C SER A 636 25.74 4.59 -14.59
N VAL A 637 25.00 3.81 -13.80
CA VAL A 637 24.11 4.33 -12.76
C VAL A 637 25.00 4.68 -11.57
N GLU A 638 25.16 5.95 -11.27
CA GLU A 638 25.81 6.39 -10.03
C GLU A 638 24.84 6.19 -8.86
N THR A 639 25.15 5.19 -8.03
CA THR A 639 24.58 5.02 -6.70
C THR A 639 25.13 6.10 -5.78
N GLN A 640 24.32 7.10 -5.43
CA GLN A 640 24.65 7.98 -4.31
C GLN A 640 24.19 7.33 -3.00
N ASN A 641 25.15 6.84 -2.22
CA ASN A 641 25.00 6.67 -0.78
C ASN A 641 26.18 7.37 -0.10
N GLN A 642 25.83 8.23 0.86
CA GLN A 642 26.55 8.66 2.06
C GLN A 642 28.08 8.89 1.93
N ASP A 643 28.50 10.16 2.00
CA ASP A 643 29.26 10.64 3.17
C ASP A 643 29.58 12.14 3.13
N VAL A 644 29.50 12.74 4.34
CA VAL A 644 30.38 13.80 4.89
C VAL A 644 30.56 15.08 4.07
N LEU A 645 29.86 16.15 4.47
CA LEU A 645 30.20 17.51 4.05
C LEU A 645 31.29 18.08 4.98
N GLN A 646 32.47 18.28 4.39
CA GLN A 646 33.62 18.97 4.97
C GLN A 646 33.53 20.46 4.64
N GLU A 647 33.72 21.32 5.64
CA GLU A 647 33.69 22.78 5.53
C GLU A 647 34.66 23.33 4.46
N MET A 648 34.15 24.17 3.55
CA MET A 648 34.94 25.26 2.96
C MET A 648 34.02 26.39 2.50
N SER A 649 34.32 27.61 2.94
CA SER A 649 33.84 28.88 2.39
C SER A 649 34.96 29.48 1.50
N PRO A 650 34.82 30.67 0.90
CA PRO A 650 33.65 31.41 0.39
C PRO A 650 33.86 31.85 -1.09
N GLU A 651 32.85 32.40 -1.77
CA GLU A 651 32.95 33.66 -2.56
C GLU A 651 31.63 34.06 -3.24
N ASP A 652 31.54 35.37 -3.52
CA ASP A 652 30.55 36.13 -4.30
C ASP A 652 29.21 36.49 -3.64
N LYS A 653 29.04 37.71 -3.09
CA LYS A 653 29.00 39.06 -3.69
C LYS A 653 27.99 39.23 -4.83
N LEU A 654 27.16 40.26 -4.61
CA LEU A 654 26.33 41.04 -5.54
C LEU A 654 24.98 40.41 -5.90
N TYR A 655 23.92 40.81 -5.19
CA TYR A 655 22.91 41.76 -5.70
C TYR A 655 22.25 42.49 -4.52
N ARG A 656 22.70 43.73 -4.28
CA ARG A 656 22.13 44.66 -3.30
C ARG A 656 21.11 45.53 -4.03
N ALA A 657 19.82 45.27 -3.81
CA ALA A 657 18.78 46.18 -4.25
C ALA A 657 18.91 47.52 -3.51
N VAL A 658 18.87 48.59 -4.28
CA VAL A 658 19.04 49.98 -3.90
C VAL A 658 17.85 50.44 -3.05
N GLY A 659 18.08 50.66 -1.75
CA GLY A 659 17.16 51.38 -0.87
C GLY A 659 17.52 52.86 -0.85
N LEU A 660 16.65 53.70 -1.41
CA LEU A 660 16.68 55.15 -1.28
C LEU A 660 16.71 55.55 0.21
N GLY A 661 17.62 56.46 0.56
CA GLY A 661 17.96 56.81 1.93
C GLY A 661 16.82 57.46 2.72
N LEU A 662 16.54 56.90 3.89
CA LEU A 662 15.98 57.58 5.04
C LEU A 662 17.00 57.50 6.19
N PRO A 663 17.07 58.50 7.08
CA PRO A 663 18.13 58.60 8.06
C PRO A 663 18.05 57.44 9.07
N ALA A 664 19.20 56.85 9.37
CA ALA A 664 19.35 55.79 10.36
C ALA A 664 18.91 56.29 11.74
N VAL A 665 17.84 55.70 12.28
CA VAL A 665 17.50 55.83 13.70
C VAL A 665 18.24 54.72 14.44
N ASP A 666 19.19 55.13 15.28
CA ASP A 666 19.94 54.29 16.19
C ASP A 666 18.99 53.57 17.17
N LYS A 667 18.81 52.25 17.00
CA LYS A 667 18.08 51.42 17.97
C LYS A 667 19.02 51.10 19.14
N GLY A 668 19.21 52.07 20.02
CA GLY A 668 19.75 51.83 21.35
C GLY A 668 18.88 50.80 22.09
N LYS A 669 19.51 49.80 22.71
CA LYS A 669 18.85 48.81 23.58
C LYS A 669 18.21 49.52 24.80
N ARG A 670 16.99 50.03 24.65
CA ARG A 670 16.09 50.28 25.77
C ARG A 670 15.60 48.91 26.25
N ARG A 671 16.00 48.52 27.47
CA ARG A 671 15.23 47.54 28.25
C ARG A 671 13.86 48.17 28.47
N GLU A 672 12.87 47.78 27.68
CA GLU A 672 11.48 48.06 28.01
C GLU A 672 11.17 47.33 29.31
N VAL A 673 11.02 48.09 30.39
CA VAL A 673 10.46 47.59 31.64
C VAL A 673 8.99 47.32 31.34
N LEU A 674 8.64 46.05 31.13
CA LEU A 674 7.26 45.61 30.97
C LEU A 674 6.46 46.07 32.21
N PRO A 675 5.30 46.72 32.05
CA PRO A 675 4.50 47.15 33.19
C PRO A 675 4.06 45.95 34.02
N VAL A 676 4.26 46.03 35.34
CA VAL A 676 3.71 45.06 36.30
C VAL A 676 2.19 45.21 36.28
N VAL A 677 1.49 44.14 35.93
CA VAL A 677 0.03 44.11 35.89
C VAL A 677 -0.46 43.62 37.25
N GLU A 678 -1.17 44.46 37.99
CA GLU A 678 -1.82 44.08 39.25
C GLU A 678 -3.18 43.44 38.94
N PHE A 679 -3.30 42.14 39.24
CA PHE A 679 -4.55 41.40 39.11
C PHE A 679 -5.40 41.54 40.38
N SER A 680 -6.73 41.60 40.21
CA SER A 680 -7.66 41.59 41.35
C SER A 680 -7.82 40.20 41.99
N CYS A 681 -7.49 39.13 41.25
CA CYS A 681 -7.53 37.75 41.73
C CYS A 681 -6.18 37.06 41.49
N SER A 682 -5.66 36.31 42.47
CA SER A 682 -4.39 35.56 42.34
C SER A 682 -4.47 34.46 41.27
N TYR A 683 -5.65 33.87 41.07
CA TYR A 683 -5.88 32.86 40.03
C TYR A 683 -5.90 33.45 38.60
N SER A 684 -6.04 34.77 38.44
CA SER A 684 -5.92 35.45 37.14
C SER A 684 -4.51 35.37 36.57
N GLU A 685 -3.48 35.25 37.43
CA GLU A 685 -2.08 35.13 37.00
C GLU A 685 -1.84 33.81 36.23
N LEU A 686 -2.49 32.72 36.66
CA LEU A 686 -2.42 31.40 36.02
C LEU A 686 -3.03 31.38 34.62
N LEU A 687 -4.03 32.24 34.37
CA LEU A 687 -4.70 32.39 33.07
C LEU A 687 -4.14 33.56 32.25
N SER A 688 -3.08 34.22 32.71
CA SER A 688 -2.54 35.39 32.04
C SER A 688 -1.77 35.02 30.76
N ILE A 689 -1.90 35.84 29.72
CA ILE A 689 -1.15 35.69 28.47
C ILE A 689 0.33 36.03 28.73
N PRO A 690 1.32 35.31 28.13
CA PRO A 690 2.75 35.61 28.27
C PRO A 690 3.10 37.09 28.07
N ALA A 691 4.04 37.60 28.88
CA ALA A 691 4.42 39.01 28.87
C ALA A 691 4.90 39.51 27.49
N GLU A 692 5.56 38.65 26.73
CA GLU A 692 6.07 38.95 25.39
C GLU A 692 4.98 39.15 24.34
N TRP A 693 3.76 38.71 24.59
CA TRP A 693 2.63 38.83 23.66
C TRP A 693 1.81 40.10 23.94
N ARG A 694 2.22 40.92 24.92
CA ARG A 694 1.49 42.10 25.42
C ARG A 694 1.95 43.43 24.77
N THR A 695 2.97 43.42 23.91
CA THR A 695 3.67 44.66 23.47
C THR A 695 3.57 44.93 21.96
N ALA A 696 2.45 44.60 21.33
CA ALA A 696 2.28 44.81 19.90
C ALA A 696 2.21 46.31 19.50
N PRO A 697 2.71 46.67 18.30
CA PRO A 697 2.74 48.04 17.81
C PRO A 697 1.37 48.49 17.25
N VAL A 698 0.32 48.46 18.08
CA VAL A 698 -1.04 48.86 17.68
C VAL A 698 -1.31 50.33 18.08
N PRO A 699 -1.80 51.19 17.18
CA PRO A 699 -2.17 52.57 17.54
C PRO A 699 -3.27 52.63 18.60
N MET A 700 -3.08 53.44 19.65
CA MET A 700 -4.02 53.55 20.78
C MET A 700 -5.46 53.92 20.38
N ALA A 701 -5.64 54.68 19.29
CA ALA A 701 -6.97 55.02 18.77
C ALA A 701 -7.77 53.79 18.28
N LYS A 702 -7.08 52.79 17.71
CA LYS A 702 -7.68 51.54 17.22
C LYS A 702 -8.00 50.56 18.33
N VAL A 703 -7.25 50.62 19.44
CA VAL A 703 -7.51 49.81 20.65
C VAL A 703 -8.89 50.14 21.22
N HIS A 704 -9.27 51.41 21.25
CA HIS A 704 -10.59 51.85 21.72
C HIS A 704 -11.74 51.43 20.82
N GLU A 705 -11.55 51.46 19.49
CA GLU A 705 -12.55 51.02 18.50
C GLU A 705 -12.80 49.50 18.60
N MET A 706 -11.72 48.71 18.64
CA MET A 706 -11.81 47.24 18.69
C MET A 706 -12.23 46.70 20.06
N ARG A 707 -12.00 47.45 21.15
CA ARG A 707 -12.55 47.10 22.48
C ARG A 707 -14.07 46.98 22.45
N GLN A 708 -14.75 47.74 21.58
CA GLN A 708 -16.21 47.62 21.41
C GLN A 708 -16.66 46.37 20.64
N ARG A 709 -15.75 45.74 19.87
CA ARG A 709 -16.02 44.49 19.13
C ARG A 709 -15.66 43.23 19.90
N PHE A 710 -15.03 43.34 21.07
CA PHE A 710 -14.64 42.19 21.86
C PHE A 710 -15.90 41.47 22.40
N PRO A 711 -16.05 40.15 22.19
CA PRO A 711 -17.24 39.40 22.60
C PRO A 711 -17.17 39.09 24.10
N GLU A 712 -17.59 40.06 24.93
CA GLU A 712 -17.52 39.96 26.40
C GLU A 712 -18.34 38.80 26.95
N GLU A 713 -19.55 38.61 26.45
CA GLU A 713 -20.45 37.53 26.89
C GLU A 713 -19.86 36.14 26.58
N TRP A 714 -19.20 36.00 25.42
CA TRP A 714 -18.50 34.77 25.04
C TRP A 714 -17.29 34.51 25.94
N TYR A 715 -16.49 35.53 26.23
CA TYR A 715 -15.34 35.40 27.15
C TYR A 715 -15.78 34.95 28.55
N CYS A 716 -16.83 35.59 29.09
CA CYS A 716 -17.44 35.21 30.36
C CYS A 716 -17.98 33.77 30.34
N PHE A 717 -18.66 33.39 29.26
CA PHE A 717 -19.13 32.02 29.06
C PHE A 717 -17.97 31.02 29.06
N LEU A 718 -16.88 31.28 28.33
CA LEU A 718 -15.73 30.38 28.29
C LEU A 718 -15.08 30.16 29.65
N LEU A 719 -14.90 31.21 30.44
CA LEU A 719 -14.39 31.09 31.80
C LEU A 719 -15.31 30.22 32.66
N SER A 720 -16.64 30.33 32.48
CA SER A 720 -17.63 29.54 33.22
C SER A 720 -17.57 28.04 32.94
N GLN A 721 -16.99 27.62 31.81
CA GLN A 721 -16.86 26.22 31.41
C GLN A 721 -15.52 25.60 31.86
N LEU A 722 -14.61 26.37 32.46
CA LEU A 722 -13.31 25.86 32.90
C LEU A 722 -13.42 25.09 34.23
N ASP A 723 -12.96 23.85 34.21
CA ASP A 723 -13.01 22.95 35.36
C ASP A 723 -11.73 23.03 36.22
N PHE A 724 -11.76 23.78 37.31
CA PHE A 724 -10.61 23.93 38.22
C PHE A 724 -10.47 22.82 39.28
N PHE A 725 -10.86 21.57 38.98
CA PHE A 725 -10.78 20.43 39.92
C PHE A 725 -9.36 20.09 40.42
N HIS A 726 -8.33 20.57 39.75
CA HIS A 726 -6.92 20.32 40.10
C HIS A 726 -6.41 21.21 41.25
N LEU A 727 -7.10 22.30 41.57
CA LEU A 727 -6.69 23.23 42.62
C LEU A 727 -7.11 22.70 44.01
N GLN A 728 -6.16 22.64 44.95
CA GLN A 728 -6.36 22.10 46.30
C GLN A 728 -7.31 22.95 47.18
N GLU A 729 -7.43 24.25 46.92
CA GLU A 729 -8.32 25.17 47.64
C GLU A 729 -9.26 25.86 46.64
N LYS A 730 -10.57 25.56 46.69
CA LYS A 730 -11.60 26.21 45.86
C LYS A 730 -12.38 27.25 46.66
N PRO A 731 -12.20 28.56 46.42
CA PRO A 731 -13.18 29.57 46.86
C PRO A 731 -14.50 29.36 46.13
N SER A 732 -15.63 29.46 46.83
CA SER A 732 -16.98 29.35 46.23
C SER A 732 -17.32 30.47 45.24
N SER A 733 -16.60 31.61 45.27
CA SER A 733 -16.75 32.77 44.38
C SER A 733 -15.70 32.88 43.27
N LEU A 734 -14.77 31.93 43.15
CA LEU A 734 -13.59 32.03 42.28
C LEU A 734 -13.93 32.38 40.82
N LEU A 735 -15.02 31.81 40.29
CA LEU A 735 -15.43 32.06 38.92
C LEU A 735 -15.97 33.50 38.72
N GLU A 736 -16.75 34.00 39.68
CA GLU A 736 -17.26 35.37 39.63
C GLU A 736 -16.13 36.41 39.78
N ASP A 737 -15.13 36.10 40.60
CA ASP A 737 -13.99 36.97 40.84
C ASP A 737 -13.06 37.04 39.61
N LEU A 738 -12.87 35.91 38.90
CA LEU A 738 -12.16 35.87 37.61
C LEU A 738 -12.89 36.65 36.51
N MET A 739 -14.23 36.53 36.45
CA MET A 739 -15.04 37.24 35.45
C MET A 739 -15.06 38.76 35.65
N LYS A 740 -14.90 39.23 36.90
CA LYS A 740 -14.87 40.66 37.24
C LYS A 740 -13.47 41.30 37.10
N ASP A 741 -12.43 40.50 36.87
CA ASP A 741 -11.05 40.99 36.76
C ASP A 741 -10.82 41.79 35.46
N LYS A 742 -10.80 43.11 35.61
CA LYS A 742 -10.59 44.05 34.50
C LYS A 742 -9.19 43.91 33.88
N ALA A 743 -8.17 43.62 34.68
CA ALA A 743 -6.80 43.53 34.20
C ALA A 743 -6.60 42.30 33.31
N LEU A 744 -7.18 41.16 33.71
CA LEU A 744 -7.15 39.94 32.90
C LEU A 744 -7.86 40.13 31.56
N LYS A 745 -9.07 40.70 31.58
CA LYS A 745 -9.84 41.00 30.37
C LYS A 745 -9.09 41.94 29.43
N ASP A 746 -8.47 42.99 29.95
CA ASP A 746 -7.70 43.95 29.16
C ASP A 746 -6.47 43.30 28.48
N LEU A 747 -5.84 42.32 29.13
CA LEU A 747 -4.76 41.53 28.52
C LEU A 747 -5.26 40.69 27.34
N TYR A 748 -6.41 40.01 27.47
CA TYR A 748 -7.00 39.23 26.38
C TYR A 748 -7.40 40.11 25.20
N ILE A 749 -8.00 41.28 25.47
CA ILE A 749 -8.32 42.27 24.43
C ILE A 749 -7.05 42.68 23.68
N HIS A 750 -5.98 43.01 24.41
CA HIS A 750 -4.73 43.42 23.79
C HIS A 750 -4.10 42.29 22.96
N GLY A 751 -4.03 41.07 23.47
CA GLY A 751 -3.46 39.92 22.76
C GLY A 751 -4.22 39.57 21.47
N VAL A 752 -5.55 39.54 21.54
CA VAL A 752 -6.42 39.26 20.38
C VAL A 752 -6.30 40.35 19.32
N LEU A 753 -6.33 41.62 19.74
CA LEU A 753 -6.18 42.76 18.84
C LEU A 753 -4.83 42.75 18.11
N SER A 754 -3.77 42.41 18.84
CA SER A 754 -2.41 42.30 18.30
C SER A 754 -2.34 41.27 17.18
N CYS A 755 -2.98 40.11 17.36
CA CYS A 755 -3.05 39.07 16.34
C CYS A 755 -3.94 39.47 15.15
N CYS A 756 -5.09 40.13 15.41
CA CYS A 756 -5.96 40.65 14.36
C CYS A 756 -5.22 41.66 13.47
N PHE A 757 -4.45 42.55 14.08
CA PHE A 757 -3.61 43.53 13.39
C PHE A 757 -2.53 42.84 12.54
N GLY A 758 -1.90 41.78 13.05
CA GLY A 758 -0.91 41.00 12.31
C GLY A 758 -1.48 40.30 11.07
N LEU A 759 -2.70 39.75 11.16
CA LEU A 759 -3.31 38.95 10.09
C LEU A 759 -4.18 39.76 9.09
N PHE A 760 -4.86 40.81 9.55
CA PHE A 760 -5.80 41.60 8.72
C PHE A 760 -5.35 43.06 8.49
N GLY A 761 -4.30 43.53 9.16
CA GLY A 761 -3.84 44.91 9.06
C GLY A 761 -4.67 45.93 9.86
N LEU A 762 -4.49 47.21 9.53
CA LEU A 762 -5.12 48.37 10.20
C LEU A 762 -6.56 48.63 9.78
N ASP A 763 -6.90 48.23 8.56
CA ASP A 763 -8.14 48.63 7.90
C ASP A 763 -9.30 47.69 8.21
N ASN A 764 -10.45 48.27 8.54
CA ASN A 764 -11.69 47.55 8.79
C ASN A 764 -12.40 47.12 7.51
N THR A 765 -11.70 47.12 6.37
CA THR A 765 -12.22 46.68 5.07
C THR A 765 -12.48 45.18 5.10
N VAL A 766 -13.50 44.75 4.34
CA VAL A 766 -13.80 43.32 4.17
C VAL A 766 -12.61 42.69 3.43
N PRO A 767 -12.01 41.60 3.96
CA PRO A 767 -10.84 41.00 3.33
C PRO A 767 -11.23 40.42 1.96
N ALA A 768 -10.36 40.59 0.97
CA ALA A 768 -10.54 39.95 -0.32
C ALA A 768 -10.37 38.41 -0.19
N PRO A 769 -11.04 37.59 -1.02
CA PRO A 769 -10.87 36.13 -1.01
C PRO A 769 -9.41 35.68 -1.10
N SER A 770 -8.61 36.37 -1.93
CA SER A 770 -7.18 36.12 -2.07
C SER A 770 -6.38 36.39 -0.78
N HIS A 771 -6.80 37.38 0.01
CA HIS A 771 -6.21 37.63 1.33
C HIS A 771 -6.56 36.52 2.31
N VAL A 772 -7.80 36.02 2.28
CA VAL A 772 -8.25 34.90 3.13
C VAL A 772 -7.45 33.63 2.82
N PHE A 773 -7.27 33.31 1.54
CA PHE A 773 -6.45 32.17 1.12
C PHE A 773 -5.00 32.30 1.59
N ARG A 774 -4.38 33.47 1.37
CA ARG A 774 -3.00 33.75 1.82
C ARG A 774 -2.86 33.70 3.34
N ALA A 775 -3.86 34.16 4.09
CA ALA A 775 -3.87 34.06 5.54
C ALA A 775 -4.02 32.61 6.03
N TYR A 776 -4.80 31.79 5.33
CA TYR A 776 -4.93 30.35 5.61
C TYR A 776 -3.60 29.59 5.40
N THR A 777 -2.88 29.91 4.32
CA THR A 777 -1.58 29.31 3.99
C THR A 777 -0.43 29.88 4.82
N GLY A 778 -0.63 31.02 5.50
CA GLY A 778 0.41 31.74 6.24
C GLY A 778 1.25 32.69 5.39
N GLY A 779 0.98 32.80 4.09
CA GLY A 779 1.69 33.66 3.12
C GLY A 779 1.14 35.09 3.03
N ILE A 780 0.88 35.75 4.16
CA ILE A 780 0.34 37.12 4.19
C ILE A 780 1.44 38.13 3.77
N PRO A 781 1.13 39.17 2.98
CA PRO A 781 2.09 40.23 2.65
C PRO A 781 2.68 40.91 3.89
N TRP A 782 3.93 41.35 3.80
CA TRP A 782 4.65 41.97 4.91
C TRP A 782 3.90 43.18 5.48
N SER A 783 3.78 43.22 6.81
CA SER A 783 3.32 44.38 7.58
C SER A 783 4.08 44.45 8.90
N VAL A 784 4.11 45.62 9.54
CA VAL A 784 4.75 45.81 10.86
C VAL A 784 4.09 44.91 11.92
N GLY A 785 2.79 44.65 11.80
CA GLY A 785 2.07 43.73 12.69
C GLY A 785 2.41 42.27 12.44
N LEU A 786 2.54 41.89 11.18
CA LEU A 786 2.93 40.53 10.81
C LEU A 786 4.36 40.23 11.28
N ASP A 787 5.30 41.15 11.07
CA ASP A 787 6.70 41.01 11.52
C ASP A 787 6.80 40.81 13.04
N TRP A 788 6.01 41.57 13.80
CA TRP A 788 5.87 41.37 15.24
C TRP A 788 5.30 39.99 15.57
N LEU A 789 4.24 39.54 14.89
CA LEU A 789 3.60 38.26 15.15
C LEU A 789 4.52 37.08 14.77
N THR A 790 5.20 37.13 13.63
CA THR A 790 6.14 36.11 13.16
C THR A 790 7.39 36.03 14.06
N SER A 791 7.77 37.13 14.71
CA SER A 791 8.83 37.10 15.74
C SER A 791 8.46 36.26 16.97
N LYS A 792 7.18 35.89 17.13
CA LYS A 792 6.62 35.09 18.22
C LYS A 792 6.04 33.78 17.68
N PRO A 793 6.86 32.73 17.45
CA PRO A 793 6.45 31.54 16.72
C PRO A 793 5.27 30.80 17.37
N GLU A 794 5.25 30.67 18.70
CA GLU A 794 4.12 30.02 19.41
C GLU A 794 2.79 30.77 19.20
N LEU A 795 2.81 32.11 19.31
CA LEU A 795 1.62 32.92 19.13
C LEU A 795 1.16 32.93 17.66
N PHE A 796 2.11 32.98 16.72
CA PHE A 796 1.82 32.90 15.29
C PHE A 796 1.13 31.57 14.94
N GLN A 797 1.63 30.44 15.45
CA GLN A 797 0.99 29.14 15.23
C GLN A 797 -0.42 29.07 15.83
N LEU A 798 -0.64 29.62 17.03
CA LEU A 798 -1.98 29.71 17.63
C LEU A 798 -2.92 30.60 16.81
N ALA A 799 -2.44 31.75 16.34
CA ALA A 799 -3.21 32.69 15.53
C ALA A 799 -3.56 32.10 14.16
N LEU A 800 -2.60 31.40 13.52
CA LEU A 800 -2.81 30.69 12.26
C LEU A 800 -3.82 29.55 12.42
N LYS A 801 -3.69 28.74 13.48
CA LYS A 801 -4.65 27.68 13.81
C LYS A 801 -6.05 28.24 14.09
N ALA A 802 -6.15 29.34 14.84
CA ALA A 802 -7.42 30.04 15.07
C ALA A 802 -8.04 30.55 13.75
N PHE A 803 -7.21 31.07 12.84
CA PHE A 803 -7.67 31.51 11.53
C PHE A 803 -8.20 30.34 10.70
N ARG A 804 -7.49 29.22 10.66
CA ARG A 804 -7.92 27.98 9.98
C ARG A 804 -9.24 27.45 10.55
N TYR A 805 -9.42 27.46 11.87
CA TYR A 805 -10.68 27.07 12.52
C TYR A 805 -11.82 28.03 12.16
N THR A 806 -11.54 29.33 12.12
CA THR A 806 -12.53 30.34 11.74
C THR A 806 -12.95 30.17 10.28
N PHE A 807 -12.01 29.87 9.39
CA PHE A 807 -12.31 29.57 8.00
C PHE A 807 -13.19 28.32 7.87
N LYS A 808 -12.86 27.24 8.58
CA LYS A 808 -13.71 26.03 8.61
C LYS A 808 -15.10 26.33 9.16
N LEU A 809 -15.21 27.13 10.22
CA LEU A 809 -16.49 27.57 10.78
C LEU A 809 -17.31 28.38 9.78
N MET A 810 -16.68 29.24 8.98
CA MET A 810 -17.34 29.98 7.90
C MET A 810 -17.91 29.03 6.85
N VAL A 811 -17.15 28.01 6.44
CA VAL A 811 -17.60 26.99 5.49
C VAL A 811 -18.77 26.17 6.07
N ASP A 812 -18.68 25.79 7.35
CA ASP A 812 -19.73 25.02 8.02
C ASP A 812 -20.99 25.83 8.21
N LYS A 813 -20.90 27.11 8.59
CA LYS A 813 -22.06 28.02 8.69
C LYS A 813 -22.78 28.19 7.36
N ALA A 814 -22.00 28.28 6.27
CA ALA A 814 -22.56 28.39 4.93
C ALA A 814 -23.23 27.08 4.47
N SER A 815 -22.76 25.92 4.94
CA SER A 815 -23.22 24.61 4.49
C SER A 815 -24.33 24.01 5.36
N LEU A 816 -24.24 24.18 6.69
CA LEU A 816 -25.10 23.56 7.70
C LEU A 816 -26.11 24.55 8.31
N GLY A 817 -25.88 25.86 8.15
CA GLY A 817 -26.69 26.93 8.74
C GLY A 817 -25.94 27.72 9.83
N PRO A 818 -26.47 28.88 10.26
CA PRO A 818 -25.83 29.70 11.27
C PRO A 818 -25.82 28.99 12.63
N VAL A 819 -24.79 29.28 13.44
CA VAL A 819 -24.71 28.80 14.83
C VAL A 819 -25.73 29.56 15.68
N GLU A 820 -26.59 28.83 16.39
CA GLU A 820 -27.71 29.39 17.15
C GLU A 820 -27.24 29.91 18.53
N ASP A 821 -26.39 29.16 19.23
CA ASP A 821 -26.01 29.43 20.63
C ASP A 821 -24.49 29.32 20.92
N PHE A 822 -24.03 29.94 22.01
CA PHE A 822 -22.62 29.82 22.48
C PHE A 822 -22.21 28.38 22.79
N LYS A 823 -23.13 27.55 23.28
CA LYS A 823 -22.85 26.14 23.55
C LYS A 823 -22.56 25.37 22.26
N GLU A 824 -23.32 25.64 21.20
CA GLU A 824 -23.09 25.04 19.88
C GLU A 824 -21.74 25.48 19.31
N LEU A 825 -21.40 26.77 19.39
CA LEU A 825 -20.08 27.26 18.98
C LEU A 825 -18.93 26.55 19.72
N MET A 826 -19.06 26.39 21.05
CA MET A 826 -18.04 25.70 21.84
C MET A 826 -17.90 24.23 21.43
N ASN A 827 -19.03 23.53 21.23
CA ASN A 827 -19.02 22.14 20.76
C ASN A 827 -18.32 22.00 19.40
N CYS A 828 -18.58 22.92 18.44
CA CYS A 828 -17.91 22.92 17.15
C CYS A 828 -16.38 23.09 17.29
N LEU A 829 -15.93 24.00 18.16
CA LEU A 829 -14.49 24.22 18.38
C LEU A 829 -13.81 23.05 19.10
N GLU A 830 -14.51 22.41 20.03
CA GLU A 830 -14.04 21.18 20.67
C GLU A 830 -13.95 20.01 19.67
N GLU A 831 -14.92 19.89 18.77
CA GLU A 831 -14.88 18.93 17.65
C GLU A 831 -13.67 19.20 16.75
N TYR A 832 -13.43 20.46 16.37
CA TYR A 832 -12.27 20.80 15.53
C TYR A 832 -10.93 20.44 16.19
N GLU A 833 -10.79 20.63 17.50
CA GLU A 833 -9.57 20.26 18.23
C GLU A 833 -9.37 18.76 18.32
N ASN A 834 -10.43 18.01 18.65
CA ASN A 834 -10.34 16.59 18.93
C ASN A 834 -10.35 15.73 17.65
N ASP A 835 -11.27 16.03 16.72
CA ASP A 835 -11.61 15.13 15.61
C ASP A 835 -11.13 15.62 14.24
N TRP A 836 -10.78 16.91 14.09
CA TRP A 836 -10.33 17.48 12.81
C TRP A 836 -8.86 17.87 12.76
N TYR A 837 -8.16 17.58 11.67
CA TYR A 837 -6.93 18.30 11.31
C TYR A 837 -7.26 19.34 10.25
N ILE A 838 -7.02 20.62 10.54
CA ILE A 838 -7.34 21.73 9.63
C ILE A 838 -6.01 22.42 9.27
N GLY A 839 -5.56 22.25 8.02
CA GLY A 839 -4.25 22.71 7.60
C GLY A 839 -4.00 22.60 6.10
N LEU A 840 -2.74 22.55 5.71
CA LEU A 840 -2.33 22.34 4.32
C LEU A 840 -2.02 20.86 4.10
N VAL A 841 -2.28 20.36 2.89
CA VAL A 841 -1.92 18.98 2.51
C VAL A 841 -0.39 18.77 2.53
N SER A 842 0.37 19.83 2.26
CA SER A 842 1.83 19.85 2.32
C SER A 842 2.40 19.85 3.76
N ASP A 843 1.57 20.09 4.78
CA ASP A 843 2.04 20.15 6.17
C ASP A 843 2.47 18.74 6.62
N HIS A 844 3.63 18.61 7.26
CA HIS A 844 4.05 17.32 7.84
C HIS A 844 3.05 16.81 8.91
N GLU A 845 2.39 17.73 9.62
CA GLU A 845 1.32 17.40 10.57
C GLU A 845 0.08 16.78 9.89
N TRP A 846 -0.20 17.12 8.62
CA TRP A 846 -1.26 16.46 7.83
C TRP A 846 -0.93 14.98 7.66
N GLN A 847 0.31 14.69 7.25
CA GLN A 847 0.77 13.31 7.07
C GLN A 847 0.71 12.53 8.39
N GLN A 848 1.12 13.16 9.49
CA GLN A 848 1.00 12.56 10.83
C GLN A 848 -0.46 12.31 11.23
N ALA A 849 -1.38 13.25 10.94
CA ALA A 849 -2.80 13.10 11.26
C ALA A 849 -3.44 11.94 10.48
N VAL A 850 -3.05 11.73 9.21
CA VAL A 850 -3.46 10.57 8.40
C VAL A 850 -2.96 9.27 9.04
N LEU A 851 -1.67 9.18 9.40
CA LEU A 851 -1.10 7.98 10.03
C LEU A 851 -1.66 7.71 11.44
N GLN A 852 -2.09 8.75 12.15
CA GLN A 852 -2.77 8.64 13.44
C GLN A 852 -4.27 8.34 13.32
N GLU A 853 -4.78 8.18 12.09
CA GLU A 853 -6.19 7.89 11.82
C GLU A 853 -7.15 8.94 12.41
N LYS A 854 -6.80 10.23 12.31
CA LYS A 854 -7.70 11.32 12.75
C LYS A 854 -9.01 11.29 11.94
N PRO A 855 -10.20 11.36 12.56
CA PRO A 855 -11.47 11.12 11.85
C PRO A 855 -11.69 11.99 10.61
N TYR A 856 -11.34 13.28 10.71
CA TYR A 856 -11.56 14.24 9.63
C TYR A 856 -10.32 15.09 9.39
N LEU A 857 -10.08 15.45 8.13
CA LEU A 857 -9.08 16.43 7.74
C LEU A 857 -9.68 17.43 6.74
N PHE A 858 -9.30 18.70 6.85
CA PHE A 858 -9.75 19.77 5.96
C PHE A 858 -8.58 20.59 5.44
N SER A 859 -8.55 20.81 4.14
CA SER A 859 -7.60 21.71 3.50
C SER A 859 -8.28 22.63 2.49
N LEU A 860 -7.74 23.84 2.34
CA LEU A 860 -8.15 24.84 1.36
C LEU A 860 -7.15 24.86 0.20
N GLY A 861 -7.64 24.64 -1.01
CA GLY A 861 -6.90 24.74 -2.27
C GLY A 861 -7.33 25.96 -3.09
N HIS A 862 -6.51 26.31 -4.07
CA HIS A 862 -6.80 27.35 -5.05
C HIS A 862 -6.21 26.97 -6.39
N ASP A 863 -7.04 26.92 -7.42
CA ASP A 863 -6.62 26.77 -8.79
C ASP A 863 -6.41 28.17 -9.40
N PRO A 864 -5.15 28.58 -9.66
CA PRO A 864 -4.85 29.90 -10.22
C PRO A 864 -5.28 30.06 -11.68
N ASN A 865 -5.39 28.97 -12.45
CA ASN A 865 -5.76 29.00 -13.86
C ASN A 865 -7.25 29.30 -14.01
N MET A 866 -8.08 28.62 -13.20
CA MET A 866 -9.53 28.80 -13.19
C MET A 866 -9.99 29.91 -12.24
N GLY A 867 -9.14 30.34 -11.31
CA GLY A 867 -9.48 31.31 -10.27
C GLY A 867 -10.48 30.77 -9.24
N ILE A 868 -10.49 29.46 -9.02
CA ILE A 868 -11.47 28.76 -8.17
C ILE A 868 -10.82 28.31 -6.86
N TYR A 869 -11.49 28.58 -5.75
CA TYR A 869 -11.12 28.05 -4.44
C TYR A 869 -11.82 26.71 -4.18
N THR A 870 -11.08 25.73 -3.68
CA THR A 870 -11.57 24.37 -3.43
C THR A 870 -11.38 23.98 -1.97
N GLY A 871 -12.34 23.25 -1.41
CA GLY A 871 -12.24 22.63 -0.09
C GLY A 871 -12.04 21.14 -0.26
N ARG A 872 -11.01 20.57 0.37
CA ARG A 872 -10.76 19.13 0.41
C ARG A 872 -11.04 18.61 1.81
N VAL A 873 -12.00 17.70 1.92
CA VAL A 873 -12.34 17.00 3.16
C VAL A 873 -11.96 15.54 3.04
N LEU A 874 -11.10 15.05 3.94
CA LEU A 874 -10.87 13.62 4.11
C LEU A 874 -11.69 13.12 5.29
N THR A 875 -12.44 12.04 5.09
CA THR A 875 -13.24 11.42 6.15
C THR A 875 -12.90 9.93 6.29
N LEU A 876 -12.46 9.52 7.49
CA LEU A 876 -12.08 8.14 7.79
C LEU A 876 -13.30 7.28 8.09
N GLN A 877 -13.57 6.28 7.24
CA GLN A 877 -14.70 5.38 7.40
C GLN A 877 -14.35 3.95 6.96
N GLU A 878 -15.17 2.98 7.34
CA GLU A 878 -15.13 1.64 6.73
C GLU A 878 -15.82 1.69 5.37
N LEU A 879 -15.04 1.52 4.30
CA LEU A 879 -15.49 1.64 2.93
C LEU A 879 -15.20 0.35 2.16
N LEU A 880 -15.97 0.12 1.11
CA LEU A 880 -15.94 -1.11 0.34
C LEU A 880 -14.99 -0.97 -0.85
N VAL A 881 -13.84 -1.64 -0.77
CA VAL A 881 -12.81 -1.70 -1.81
C VAL A 881 -13.11 -2.87 -2.76
N GLN A 882 -13.19 -2.59 -4.05
CA GLN A 882 -13.46 -3.59 -5.07
C GLN A 882 -12.17 -4.31 -5.47
N VAL A 883 -12.21 -5.64 -5.64
CA VAL A 883 -11.02 -6.45 -5.94
C VAL A 883 -11.25 -7.34 -7.15
N GLY A 884 -10.30 -7.31 -8.08
CA GLY A 884 -10.23 -8.21 -9.24
C GLY A 884 -8.89 -8.93 -9.35
N LYS A 885 -8.90 -10.14 -9.90
CA LYS A 885 -7.71 -10.92 -10.24
C LYS A 885 -7.30 -10.64 -11.68
N LEU A 886 -6.02 -10.36 -11.88
CA LEU A 886 -5.44 -10.16 -13.20
C LEU A 886 -4.93 -11.48 -13.79
N ASN A 887 -4.97 -11.59 -15.11
CA ASN A 887 -4.27 -12.64 -15.83
C ASN A 887 -2.75 -12.46 -15.62
N ALA A 888 -2.14 -13.37 -14.87
CA ALA A 888 -0.71 -13.30 -14.53
C ALA A 888 0.19 -13.32 -15.77
N GLU A 889 -0.23 -13.99 -16.85
CA GLU A 889 0.55 -13.99 -18.09
C GLU A 889 0.53 -12.63 -18.79
N ALA A 890 -0.60 -11.92 -18.74
CA ALA A 890 -0.66 -10.57 -19.30
C ALA A 890 0.31 -9.62 -18.59
N VAL A 891 0.37 -9.69 -17.26
CA VAL A 891 1.32 -8.94 -16.44
C VAL A 891 2.77 -9.32 -16.79
N ARG A 892 3.07 -10.63 -16.79
CA ARG A 892 4.42 -11.12 -17.09
C ARG A 892 4.86 -10.75 -18.51
N GLY A 893 3.98 -10.89 -19.50
CA GLY A 893 4.23 -10.56 -20.91
C GLY A 893 4.49 -9.07 -21.11
N GLN A 894 3.70 -8.19 -20.47
CA GLN A 894 3.92 -6.74 -20.53
C GLN A 894 5.21 -6.33 -19.85
N TRP A 895 5.50 -6.83 -18.64
CA TRP A 895 6.77 -6.57 -17.97
C TRP A 895 7.97 -7.11 -18.76
N ALA A 896 7.83 -8.26 -19.41
CA ALA A 896 8.87 -8.79 -20.28
C ALA A 896 9.08 -7.91 -21.52
N ASN A 897 8.00 -7.44 -22.14
CA ASN A 897 8.07 -6.50 -23.26
C ASN A 897 8.73 -5.18 -22.83
N LEU A 898 8.38 -4.64 -21.66
CA LEU A 898 9.00 -3.44 -21.11
C LEU A 898 10.51 -3.62 -20.87
N SER A 899 10.92 -4.71 -20.22
CA SER A 899 12.35 -5.02 -20.07
C SER A 899 13.04 -5.17 -21.42
N TRP A 900 12.36 -5.74 -22.41
CA TRP A 900 12.92 -5.94 -23.75
C TRP A 900 13.10 -4.62 -24.52
N GLU A 901 12.09 -3.75 -24.48
CA GLU A 901 12.13 -2.41 -25.09
C GLU A 901 13.27 -1.57 -24.52
N LEU A 902 13.44 -1.59 -23.20
CA LEU A 902 14.47 -0.80 -22.52
C LEU A 902 15.88 -1.37 -22.73
N LEU A 903 16.07 -2.69 -22.55
CA LEU A 903 17.41 -3.29 -22.55
C LEU A 903 17.92 -3.70 -23.94
N TYR A 904 17.04 -4.13 -24.85
CA TYR A 904 17.43 -4.71 -26.13
C TYR A 904 17.08 -3.83 -27.32
N ALA A 905 15.98 -3.07 -27.24
CA ALA A 905 15.65 -2.07 -28.25
C ALA A 905 16.24 -0.68 -27.93
N THR A 906 16.91 -0.53 -26.78
CA THR A 906 17.55 0.72 -26.31
C THR A 906 16.64 1.92 -26.49
N ASN A 907 15.38 1.76 -26.08
CA ASN A 907 14.39 2.83 -26.20
C ASN A 907 14.52 3.78 -25.01
N ASP A 908 15.16 4.94 -25.27
CA ASP A 908 15.44 5.98 -24.27
C ASP A 908 14.30 7.01 -24.14
N ASP A 909 13.17 6.80 -24.82
CA ASP A 909 11.98 7.66 -24.74
C ASP A 909 11.14 7.30 -23.50
N GLU A 910 11.25 8.13 -22.46
CA GLU A 910 10.53 7.97 -21.18
C GLU A 910 9.01 8.15 -21.33
N GLU A 911 8.56 9.04 -22.21
CA GLU A 911 7.13 9.31 -22.44
C GLU A 911 6.42 8.14 -23.14
N ARG A 912 7.16 7.36 -23.93
CA ARG A 912 6.61 6.20 -24.66
C ARG A 912 5.95 5.18 -23.72
N TYR A 913 6.40 5.08 -22.47
CA TYR A 913 5.86 4.11 -21.52
C TYR A 913 4.55 4.55 -20.88
N SER A 914 4.28 5.86 -20.79
CA SER A 914 3.07 6.43 -20.19
C SER A 914 1.96 6.76 -21.21
N ILE A 915 2.27 6.85 -22.51
CA ILE A 915 1.31 7.29 -23.55
C ILE A 915 0.62 6.12 -24.31
N GLN A 916 1.10 4.88 -24.19
CA GLN A 916 0.54 3.72 -24.92
C GLN A 916 -0.65 3.06 -24.19
N ALA A 917 -1.68 3.82 -23.85
CA ALA A 917 -2.85 3.29 -23.15
C ALA A 917 -3.46 2.08 -23.88
N HIS A 918 -3.64 0.99 -23.14
CA HIS A 918 -4.39 -0.17 -23.62
C HIS A 918 -5.43 -0.58 -22.57
N PRO A 919 -6.64 0.01 -22.60
CA PRO A 919 -7.66 -0.16 -21.55
C PRO A 919 -8.02 -1.60 -21.22
N VAL A 920 -8.06 -2.50 -22.21
CA VAL A 920 -8.36 -3.93 -21.97
C VAL A 920 -7.19 -4.69 -21.31
N LEU A 921 -5.96 -4.28 -21.58
CA LEU A 921 -4.75 -4.90 -21.06
C LEU A 921 -4.25 -4.24 -19.76
N LEU A 922 -4.77 -3.06 -19.41
CA LEU A 922 -4.32 -2.23 -18.29
C LEU A 922 -2.81 -2.02 -18.31
N ARG A 923 -2.28 -1.66 -19.50
CA ARG A 923 -0.84 -1.64 -19.77
C ARG A 923 -0.14 -0.65 -18.85
N ASN A 924 -0.63 0.58 -18.78
CA ASN A 924 0.01 1.63 -18.02
C ASN A 924 -0.06 1.36 -16.51
N LEU A 925 -1.21 0.92 -16.00
CA LEU A 925 -1.34 0.49 -14.59
C LEU A 925 -0.39 -0.66 -14.25
N THR A 926 -0.25 -1.61 -15.16
CA THR A 926 0.65 -2.75 -14.99
C THR A 926 2.12 -2.34 -15.05
N VAL A 927 2.50 -1.44 -15.96
CA VAL A 927 3.86 -0.88 -16.07
C VAL A 927 4.22 -0.12 -14.79
N GLN A 928 3.34 0.73 -14.28
CA GLN A 928 3.55 1.46 -13.05
C GLN A 928 3.73 0.53 -11.84
N ALA A 929 2.97 -0.57 -11.79
CA ALA A 929 3.08 -1.58 -10.74
C ALA A 929 4.38 -2.42 -10.80
N ALA A 930 5.17 -2.33 -11.88
CA ALA A 930 6.46 -3.02 -11.99
C ALA A 930 7.48 -2.45 -10.99
N GLU A 931 8.55 -3.19 -10.74
CA GLU A 931 9.63 -2.69 -9.88
C GLU A 931 10.52 -1.69 -10.59
N PRO A 932 11.06 -0.67 -9.91
CA PRO A 932 12.14 0.15 -10.43
C PRO A 932 13.34 -0.73 -10.85
N PRO A 933 14.04 -0.39 -11.94
CA PRO A 933 13.88 0.82 -12.77
C PRO A 933 12.80 0.71 -13.86
N LEU A 934 12.02 -0.38 -13.91
CA LEU A 934 11.01 -0.59 -14.97
C LEU A 934 9.69 0.14 -14.67
N GLY A 935 9.24 0.09 -13.41
CA GLY A 935 8.03 0.77 -12.95
C GLY A 935 8.34 1.80 -11.87
N TYR A 936 7.28 2.45 -11.37
CA TYR A 936 7.35 3.56 -10.42
C TYR A 936 6.18 3.49 -9.42
N PRO A 937 6.07 2.43 -8.61
CA PRO A 937 5.04 2.35 -7.59
C PRO A 937 5.32 3.37 -6.48
N VAL A 938 4.31 4.13 -6.08
CA VAL A 938 4.41 5.21 -5.06
C VAL A 938 4.57 4.66 -3.65
N TYR A 939 4.09 3.44 -3.45
CA TYR A 939 4.22 2.71 -2.20
C TYR A 939 4.49 1.25 -2.50
N SER A 940 5.36 0.62 -1.71
CA SER A 940 5.50 -0.83 -1.66
C SER A 940 5.63 -1.24 -0.20
N SER A 941 4.75 -2.13 0.25
CA SER A 941 4.88 -2.71 1.59
C SER A 941 6.13 -3.58 1.67
N GLU A 942 6.65 -3.72 2.89
CA GLU A 942 7.47 -4.89 3.23
C GLU A 942 6.68 -6.19 2.95
N LEU A 943 7.35 -7.33 2.97
CA LEU A 943 6.68 -8.62 2.83
C LEU A 943 5.69 -8.82 4.00
N LEU A 944 4.39 -8.79 3.69
CA LEU A 944 3.33 -8.94 4.69
C LEU A 944 2.97 -10.41 4.83
N HIS A 945 3.06 -10.92 6.06
CA HIS A 945 2.58 -12.25 6.39
C HIS A 945 1.10 -12.19 6.79
N VAL A 946 0.28 -12.92 6.06
CA VAL A 946 -1.18 -12.98 6.24
C VAL A 946 -1.56 -14.38 6.75
N PRO A 947 -1.88 -14.54 8.04
CA PRO A 947 -2.25 -15.84 8.60
C PRO A 947 -3.66 -16.25 8.17
N LEU A 948 -3.83 -17.45 7.63
CA LEU A 948 -5.11 -17.95 7.08
C LEU A 948 -5.91 -18.78 8.08
N PHE A 949 -5.70 -18.54 9.38
CA PHE A 949 -6.29 -19.30 10.49
C PHE A 949 -7.79 -19.11 10.69
#